data_AF-A0A2E6RMY0-F1
#
_entry.id   AF-A0A2E6RMY0-F1
#
_cell.length_a   1.000
_cell.length_b   1.000
_cell.length_c   1.000
_cell.angle_alpha   90.00
_cell.angle_beta   90.00
_cell.angle_gamma   90.00
#
_symmetry.space_group_name_H-M   'P 1'
#
loop_
_entity.id
_entity.type
_entity.pdbx_description
1 polymer ?
#
loop_
_entity_poly.entity_id
_entity_poly.type
_entity_poly.pdbx_seq_one_letter_code
_entity_poly.pdbx_strand_id
1 'polypeptide(L)'
;MSELYILIDQLQDVFLNQFTDSRKRIFFLYIFSAFVISFIWLKFFKSYKYNEIVNKIFDRKVYFSLSAFEDYFLAIINQLIMVIISPYLLTQLILATFLFNLFHKLSFSPHLYSGLFSNLTIAILFSSIFFILDDFARFYVHRLLHKISFFWVFHKVHHSARTLNPLTVYRTHPVEGIIFSIRGALVQGLLISIFVFLFGSQVDLITIYSANIFAFIFNIAGSNLRHTNIEIKYYSFLEKIFISPYQHQIHHSSLPEHHDKNYGVVFSIWDNIFGTLILSKKVKEVRYGLFKDSFPEKLSFFYLYFYPFYESFKIMKNIKYKLNTPLFKYINFAKIIRTFTVSFIFFLFISPLIINKSFSNEINIYSHRQPFLINPFLDLFTKETGIKTNIVYAKKGLAERLQAEGRNTPADVILTVDISRLHVYADKNLLASVSSQILTKNIPVHLRSIDNTWFGLSKRNRVIAASVDRVKKETVKTYEDLINSKYKGKICSRPGSHVYNRALLSSIIIAHGKEDAEEWAKQLVNNLARRPQGNDRSQLKAIYQGECDLAIINHYYFGKLKYSDIEQQRKWMESVYLIFPNQEKGDRGVHVNISGGGVVKYSKNKDLAIKLLEFLSERKAQTLYSEINFEFPVNPNVKPGEKLSSWKKFREDNVNISKIAEFSNEAQVIIDKVGW
;
A
#
# COMPACT_ATOMS: atom_id res chain seq x y z
N MET A 1 -14.39 -25.43 -10.61
CA MET A 1 -15.11 -24.83 -9.45
C MET A 1 -14.28 -23.77 -8.73
N SER A 2 -13.00 -24.01 -8.38
CA SER A 2 -12.12 -23.04 -7.69
C SER A 2 -11.77 -21.79 -8.50
N GLU A 3 -11.44 -21.92 -9.78
CA GLU A 3 -11.06 -20.77 -10.64
C GLU A 3 -12.25 -19.86 -10.94
N LEU A 4 -13.44 -20.43 -11.14
CA LEU A 4 -14.67 -19.66 -11.30
C LEU A 4 -15.03 -18.91 -10.01
N TYR A 5 -14.79 -19.51 -8.83
CA TYR A 5 -15.02 -18.83 -7.55
C TYR A 5 -14.02 -17.68 -7.33
N ILE A 6 -12.75 -17.87 -7.68
CA ILE A 6 -11.73 -16.81 -7.64
C ILE A 6 -12.09 -15.67 -8.60
N LEU A 7 -12.55 -16.00 -9.82
CA LEU A 7 -12.97 -15.01 -10.79
C LEU A 7 -14.21 -14.24 -10.31
N ILE A 8 -15.20 -14.93 -9.73
CA ILE A 8 -16.41 -14.31 -9.16
C ILE A 8 -16.05 -13.40 -7.98
N ASP A 9 -15.18 -13.85 -7.08
CA ASP A 9 -14.71 -13.08 -5.91
C ASP A 9 -13.95 -11.83 -6.36
N GLN A 10 -13.06 -11.96 -7.34
CA GLN A 10 -12.35 -10.82 -7.95
C GLN A 10 -13.29 -9.84 -8.65
N LEU A 11 -14.31 -10.33 -9.36
CA LEU A 11 -15.30 -9.48 -10.01
C LEU A 11 -16.19 -8.76 -8.98
N GLN A 12 -16.64 -9.47 -7.93
CA GLN A 12 -17.41 -8.87 -6.83
C GLN A 12 -16.61 -7.79 -6.12
N ASP A 13 -15.34 -8.04 -5.82
CA ASP A 13 -14.43 -7.06 -5.25
C ASP A 13 -14.27 -5.85 -6.17
N VAL A 14 -14.11 -6.03 -7.50
CA VAL A 14 -13.97 -4.91 -8.44
C VAL A 14 -15.18 -3.98 -8.41
N PHE A 15 -16.40 -4.53 -8.32
CA PHE A 15 -17.64 -3.74 -8.30
C PHE A 15 -17.93 -3.13 -6.93
N LEU A 16 -17.89 -3.92 -5.85
CA LEU A 16 -18.20 -3.45 -4.49
C LEU A 16 -17.19 -2.39 -4.03
N ASN A 17 -15.91 -2.55 -4.39
CA ASN A 17 -14.88 -1.58 -4.04
C ASN A 17 -15.12 -0.19 -4.64
N GLN A 18 -15.91 -0.05 -5.71
CA GLN A 18 -16.23 1.28 -6.24
C GLN A 18 -17.01 2.15 -5.25
N PHE A 19 -17.83 1.52 -4.41
CA PHE A 19 -18.70 2.20 -3.45
C PHE A 19 -18.08 2.30 -2.06
N THR A 20 -17.09 1.46 -1.72
CA THR A 20 -16.46 1.40 -0.39
C THR A 20 -15.05 2.01 -0.33
N ASP A 21 -14.35 2.13 -1.45
CA ASP A 21 -13.00 2.72 -1.51
C ASP A 21 -13.06 4.23 -1.77
N SER A 22 -12.60 5.03 -0.81
CA SER A 22 -12.59 6.51 -0.91
C SER A 22 -11.71 7.04 -2.05
N ARG A 23 -10.85 6.22 -2.66
CA ARG A 23 -10.08 6.59 -3.86
C ARG A 23 -10.94 6.60 -5.13
N LYS A 24 -12.15 6.03 -5.08
CA LYS A 24 -13.07 5.91 -6.21
C LYS A 24 -14.08 7.06 -6.22
N ARG A 25 -14.49 7.50 -7.41
CA ARG A 25 -15.36 8.68 -7.59
C ARG A 25 -16.80 8.46 -7.11
N ILE A 26 -17.23 7.20 -7.09
CA ILE A 26 -18.58 6.78 -6.67
C ILE A 26 -18.62 6.15 -5.28
N PHE A 27 -17.59 6.42 -4.46
CA PHE A 27 -17.61 6.10 -3.04
C PHE A 27 -18.88 6.67 -2.38
N PHE A 28 -19.52 5.88 -1.52
CA PHE A 28 -20.88 6.16 -1.04
C PHE A 28 -21.01 7.52 -0.35
N LEU A 29 -20.00 7.95 0.42
CA LEU A 29 -20.03 9.27 1.07
C LEU A 29 -20.01 10.42 0.06
N TYR A 30 -19.38 10.27 -1.10
CA TYR A 30 -19.34 11.30 -2.14
C TYR A 30 -20.66 11.40 -2.91
N ILE A 31 -21.34 10.28 -3.10
CA ILE A 31 -22.69 10.26 -3.69
C ILE A 31 -23.68 10.88 -2.71
N PHE A 32 -23.62 10.46 -1.45
CA PHE A 32 -24.48 10.98 -0.40
C PHE A 32 -24.28 12.48 -0.19
N SER A 33 -23.04 12.96 -0.15
CA SER A 33 -22.78 14.40 -0.02
C SER A 33 -23.27 15.18 -1.23
N ALA A 34 -23.11 14.67 -2.45
CA ALA A 34 -23.67 15.29 -3.65
C ALA A 34 -25.21 15.39 -3.58
N PHE A 35 -25.90 14.32 -3.15
CA PHE A 35 -27.34 14.34 -2.92
C PHE A 35 -27.75 15.45 -1.94
N VAL A 36 -27.09 15.52 -0.78
CA VAL A 36 -27.37 16.53 0.25
C VAL A 36 -27.16 17.95 -0.30
N ILE A 37 -26.04 18.19 -1.01
CA ILE A 37 -25.75 19.50 -1.59
C ILE A 37 -26.80 19.88 -2.66
N SER A 38 -27.18 18.96 -3.54
CA SER A 38 -28.25 19.21 -4.53
C SER A 38 -29.58 19.54 -3.87
N PHE A 39 -29.94 18.81 -2.81
CA PHE A 39 -31.19 19.04 -2.08
C PHE A 39 -31.21 20.43 -1.43
N ILE A 40 -30.14 20.80 -0.73
CA ILE A 40 -29.99 22.12 -0.11
C ILE A 40 -30.03 23.22 -1.18
N TRP A 41 -29.30 23.05 -2.29
CA TRP A 41 -29.28 24.01 -3.39
C TRP A 41 -30.68 24.26 -3.96
N LEU A 42 -31.40 23.20 -4.30
CA LEU A 42 -32.73 23.31 -4.89
C LEU A 42 -33.76 23.88 -3.89
N LYS A 43 -33.63 23.52 -2.61
CA LYS A 43 -34.54 24.01 -1.56
C LYS A 43 -34.33 25.49 -1.26
N PHE A 44 -33.09 25.90 -1.02
CA PHE A 44 -32.78 27.22 -0.46
C PHE A 44 -32.39 28.27 -1.50
N PHE A 45 -31.83 27.87 -2.64
CA PHE A 45 -31.40 28.80 -3.70
C PHE A 45 -32.33 28.83 -4.91
N LYS A 46 -33.16 27.79 -5.09
CA LYS A 46 -34.14 27.70 -6.20
C LYS A 46 -35.59 27.63 -5.73
N SER A 47 -35.84 27.50 -4.42
CA SER A 47 -37.18 27.48 -3.82
C SER A 47 -38.11 26.37 -4.31
N TYR A 48 -37.57 25.20 -4.67
CA TYR A 48 -38.37 24.04 -5.10
C TYR A 48 -39.10 23.39 -3.90
N LYS A 49 -40.25 22.76 -4.15
CA LYS A 49 -40.95 21.92 -3.16
C LYS A 49 -40.26 20.56 -3.02
N TYR A 50 -40.44 19.88 -1.87
CA TYR A 50 -39.75 18.59 -1.59
C TYR A 50 -39.93 17.53 -2.68
N ASN A 51 -41.16 17.32 -3.17
CA ASN A 51 -41.44 16.35 -4.23
C ASN A 51 -40.78 16.75 -5.58
N GLU A 52 -40.73 18.05 -5.89
CA GLU A 52 -40.08 18.57 -7.09
C GLU A 52 -38.56 18.40 -7.01
N ILE A 53 -37.96 18.58 -5.83
CA ILE A 53 -36.53 18.36 -5.59
C ILE A 53 -36.16 16.90 -5.90
N VAL A 54 -36.89 15.94 -5.32
CA VAL A 54 -36.64 14.51 -5.54
C VAL A 54 -36.80 14.15 -7.02
N ASN A 55 -37.87 14.62 -7.67
CA ASN A 55 -38.10 14.40 -9.10
C ASN A 55 -37.01 15.03 -9.98
N LYS A 56 -36.45 16.18 -9.58
CA LYS A 56 -35.36 16.84 -10.32
C LYS A 56 -34.04 16.09 -10.14
N ILE A 57 -33.70 15.66 -8.93
CA ILE A 57 -32.45 14.94 -8.64
C ILE A 57 -32.45 13.55 -9.31
N PHE A 58 -33.59 12.87 -9.31
CA PHE A 58 -33.77 11.52 -9.89
C PHE A 58 -34.63 11.55 -11.15
N ASP A 59 -34.41 12.54 -12.02
CA ASP A 59 -35.18 12.71 -13.25
C ASP A 59 -35.07 11.44 -14.12
N ARG A 60 -36.21 10.76 -14.32
CA ARG A 60 -36.26 9.51 -15.09
C ARG A 60 -35.78 9.71 -16.53
N LYS A 61 -35.97 10.91 -17.10
CA LYS A 61 -35.51 11.23 -18.47
C LYS A 61 -33.99 11.31 -18.56
N VAL A 62 -33.29 11.49 -17.44
CA VAL A 62 -31.82 11.48 -17.39
C VAL A 62 -31.31 10.07 -17.15
N TYR A 63 -31.73 9.42 -16.05
CA TYR A 63 -31.19 8.13 -15.61
C TYR A 63 -31.63 6.92 -16.44
N PHE A 64 -32.75 7.02 -17.17
CA PHE A 64 -33.21 5.96 -18.08
C PHE A 64 -33.08 6.36 -19.56
N SER A 65 -32.29 7.40 -19.86
CA SER A 65 -31.98 7.75 -21.25
C SER A 65 -31.01 6.77 -21.88
N LEU A 66 -31.01 6.69 -23.22
CA LEU A 66 -29.98 5.97 -23.96
C LEU A 66 -28.56 6.45 -23.59
N SER A 67 -28.40 7.75 -23.32
CA SER A 67 -27.11 8.33 -22.91
C SER A 67 -26.64 7.79 -21.55
N ALA A 68 -27.54 7.58 -20.59
CA ALA A 68 -27.20 7.01 -19.30
C ALA A 68 -26.84 5.52 -19.41
N PHE A 69 -27.52 4.74 -20.25
CA PHE A 69 -27.13 3.36 -20.52
C PHE A 69 -25.73 3.24 -21.13
N GLU A 70 -25.34 4.16 -22.01
CA GLU A 70 -23.96 4.26 -22.52
C GLU A 70 -22.95 4.54 -21.41
N ASP A 71 -23.28 5.42 -20.45
CA ASP A 71 -22.43 5.68 -19.29
C ASP A 71 -22.26 4.44 -18.41
N TYR A 72 -23.35 3.69 -18.16
CA TYR A 72 -23.32 2.47 -17.34
C TYR A 72 -22.50 1.37 -17.99
N PHE A 73 -22.69 1.17 -19.30
CA PHE A 73 -21.93 0.19 -20.07
C PHE A 73 -20.43 0.52 -20.04
N LEU A 74 -20.06 1.77 -20.33
CA LEU A 74 -18.65 2.20 -20.30
C LEU A 74 -18.06 2.11 -18.89
N ALA A 75 -18.82 2.45 -17.85
CA ALA A 75 -18.36 2.34 -16.47
C ALA A 75 -17.97 0.91 -16.08
N ILE A 76 -18.69 -0.11 -16.59
CA ILE A 76 -18.41 -1.52 -16.36
C ILE A 76 -17.24 -1.99 -17.23
N ILE A 77 -17.33 -1.79 -18.54
CA ILE A 77 -16.35 -2.32 -19.50
C ILE A 77 -14.96 -1.69 -19.29
N ASN A 78 -14.88 -0.38 -19.04
CA ASN A 78 -13.60 0.27 -18.79
C ASN A 78 -12.89 -0.26 -17.54
N GLN A 79 -13.62 -0.71 -16.52
CA GLN A 79 -13.00 -1.34 -15.35
C GLN A 79 -12.32 -2.66 -15.73
N LEU A 80 -13.00 -3.51 -16.51
CA LEU A 80 -12.43 -4.78 -16.99
C LEU A 80 -11.20 -4.55 -17.86
N ILE A 81 -11.28 -3.59 -18.79
CA ILE A 81 -10.15 -3.23 -19.66
C ILE A 81 -8.96 -2.75 -18.82
N MET A 82 -9.19 -1.87 -17.85
CA MET A 82 -8.11 -1.31 -17.03
C MET A 82 -7.50 -2.33 -16.06
N VAL A 83 -8.23 -3.37 -15.64
CA VAL A 83 -7.64 -4.49 -14.89
C VAL A 83 -6.56 -5.19 -15.72
N ILE A 84 -6.78 -5.35 -17.03
CA ILE A 84 -5.82 -5.98 -17.95
C ILE A 84 -4.66 -5.03 -18.26
N ILE A 85 -4.93 -3.74 -18.49
CA ILE A 85 -3.91 -2.77 -18.93
C ILE A 85 -3.02 -2.30 -17.76
N SER A 86 -3.59 -2.11 -16.56
CA SER A 86 -2.89 -1.44 -15.45
C SER A 86 -1.57 -2.06 -15.01
N PRO A 87 -1.34 -3.40 -15.03
CA PRO A 87 -0.05 -3.98 -14.67
C PRO A 87 1.09 -3.62 -15.63
N TYR A 88 0.77 -3.25 -16.87
CA TYR A 88 1.75 -2.90 -17.91
C TYR A 88 2.05 -1.40 -17.97
N LEU A 89 1.32 -0.58 -17.20
CA LEU A 89 1.55 0.85 -17.19
C LEU A 89 2.80 1.21 -16.39
N LEU A 90 3.52 2.21 -16.87
CA LEU A 90 4.67 2.77 -16.16
C LEU A 90 4.24 3.21 -14.76
N THR A 91 4.93 2.69 -13.73
CA THR A 91 4.64 3.05 -12.35
C THR A 91 5.46 4.24 -11.92
N GLN A 92 4.90 5.06 -11.03
CA GLN A 92 5.61 6.17 -10.39
C GLN A 92 6.92 5.75 -9.70
N LEU A 93 6.98 4.50 -9.21
CA LEU A 93 8.15 3.97 -8.51
C LEU A 93 9.34 3.77 -9.46
N ILE A 94 9.10 3.24 -10.65
CA ILE A 94 10.15 3.06 -11.67
C ILE A 94 10.74 4.42 -12.04
N LEU A 95 9.86 5.40 -12.31
CA LEU A 95 10.30 6.75 -12.67
C LEU A 95 11.03 7.44 -11.51
N ALA A 96 10.50 7.35 -10.29
CA ALA A 96 11.12 7.94 -9.11
C ALA A 96 12.53 7.36 -8.89
N THR A 97 12.69 6.05 -9.05
CA THR A 97 13.98 5.36 -8.90
C THR A 97 14.97 5.81 -9.98
N PHE A 98 14.52 5.89 -11.23
CA PHE A 98 15.35 6.37 -12.34
C PHE A 98 15.83 7.81 -12.11
N LEU A 99 14.92 8.72 -11.77
CA LEU A 99 15.24 10.14 -11.53
C LEU A 99 16.14 10.32 -10.30
N PHE A 100 15.88 9.58 -9.23
CA PHE A 100 16.74 9.58 -8.04
C PHE A 100 18.17 9.16 -8.39
N ASN A 101 18.35 8.09 -9.18
CA ASN A 101 19.67 7.66 -9.65
C ASN A 101 20.32 8.69 -10.58
N LEU A 102 19.53 9.38 -11.40
CA LEU A 102 20.03 10.46 -12.26
C LEU A 102 20.56 11.64 -11.44
N PHE A 103 19.84 12.07 -10.40
CA PHE A 103 20.30 13.14 -9.51
C PHE A 103 21.62 12.80 -8.80
N HIS A 104 21.80 11.54 -8.41
CA HIS A 104 23.07 11.06 -7.85
C HIS A 104 24.22 11.12 -8.85
N LYS A 105 23.97 10.76 -10.12
CA LYS A 105 24.98 10.85 -11.19
C LYS A 105 25.39 12.29 -11.50
N LEU A 106 24.48 13.24 -11.34
CA LEU A 106 24.72 14.67 -11.58
C LEU A 106 25.38 15.37 -10.37
N SER A 107 25.85 14.62 -9.37
CA SER A 107 26.59 15.11 -8.20
C SER A 107 25.86 16.16 -7.36
N PHE A 108 24.52 16.19 -7.38
CA PHE A 108 23.78 16.94 -6.38
C PHE A 108 23.97 16.28 -5.01
N SER A 109 24.16 17.06 -3.94
CA SER A 109 24.22 16.53 -2.58
C SER A 109 22.83 16.02 -2.16
N PRO A 110 22.63 14.71 -1.92
CA PRO A 110 21.36 14.21 -1.42
C PRO A 110 21.14 14.67 0.02
N HIS A 111 19.87 14.73 0.43
CA HIS A 111 19.41 14.98 1.80
C HIS A 111 19.75 16.37 2.36
N LEU A 112 19.86 17.38 1.47
CA LEU A 112 20.16 18.78 1.80
C LEU A 112 19.38 19.34 3.01
N TYR A 113 18.13 18.92 3.20
CA TYR A 113 17.25 19.42 4.26
C TYR A 113 16.78 18.33 5.23
N SER A 114 17.43 17.16 5.24
CA SER A 114 17.06 16.06 6.12
C SER A 114 17.22 16.46 7.59
N GLY A 115 16.16 16.25 8.38
CA GLY A 115 16.12 16.60 9.81
C GLY A 115 15.83 18.08 10.13
N LEU A 116 15.68 18.96 9.12
CA LEU A 116 15.34 20.37 9.35
C LEU A 116 13.85 20.62 9.53
N PHE A 117 13.00 19.75 8.97
CA PHE A 117 11.54 19.89 9.00
C PHE A 117 10.90 18.63 9.59
N SER A 118 9.79 18.79 10.31
CA SER A 118 9.05 17.64 10.85
C SER A 118 8.41 16.81 9.73
N ASN A 119 8.18 15.51 9.97
CA ASN A 119 7.49 14.62 9.01
C ASN A 119 6.13 15.16 8.60
N LEU A 120 5.39 15.75 9.54
CA LEU A 120 4.10 16.36 9.26
C LEU A 120 4.27 17.55 8.32
N THR A 121 5.26 18.41 8.55
CA THR A 121 5.57 19.55 7.66
C THR A 121 5.92 19.06 6.26
N ILE A 122 6.78 18.05 6.13
CA ILE A 122 7.16 17.46 4.84
C ILE A 122 5.95 16.84 4.14
N ALA A 123 5.09 16.11 4.87
CA ALA A 123 3.88 15.51 4.32
C ALA A 123 2.84 16.56 3.88
N ILE A 124 2.67 17.65 4.64
CA ILE A 124 1.81 18.79 4.27
C ILE A 124 2.35 19.45 2.99
N LEU A 125 3.65 19.75 2.95
CA LEU A 125 4.31 20.36 1.80
C LEU A 125 4.17 19.46 0.56
N PHE A 126 4.53 18.18 0.69
CA PHE A 126 4.43 17.20 -0.38
C PHE A 126 2.99 17.07 -0.88
N SER A 127 2.01 16.91 0.01
CA SER A 127 0.60 16.78 -0.35
C SER A 127 0.06 18.03 -1.04
N SER A 128 0.48 19.23 -0.59
CA SER A 128 0.02 20.50 -1.15
C SER A 128 0.60 20.75 -2.54
N ILE A 129 1.92 20.56 -2.69
CA ILE A 129 2.59 20.69 -3.99
C ILE A 129 2.07 19.63 -4.95
N PHE A 130 1.92 18.39 -4.49
CA PHE A 130 1.32 17.32 -5.28
C PHE A 130 -0.06 17.71 -5.79
N PHE A 131 -0.95 18.18 -4.92
CA PHE A 131 -2.31 18.53 -5.30
C PHE A 131 -2.35 19.64 -6.39
N ILE A 132 -1.54 20.68 -6.24
CA ILE A 132 -1.48 21.79 -7.20
C ILE A 132 -0.87 21.35 -8.54
N LEU A 133 0.24 20.62 -8.51
CA LEU A 133 0.90 20.13 -9.72
C LEU A 133 0.04 19.09 -10.44
N ASP A 134 -0.63 18.23 -9.69
CA ASP A 134 -1.60 17.29 -10.22
C ASP A 134 -2.74 18.09 -10.90
N ASP A 135 -3.45 18.98 -10.20
CA ASP A 135 -4.55 19.74 -10.82
C ASP A 135 -4.13 20.49 -12.10
N PHE A 136 -2.98 21.16 -12.08
CA PHE A 136 -2.43 21.82 -13.26
C PHE A 136 -2.15 20.84 -14.42
N ALA A 137 -1.47 19.73 -14.15
CA ALA A 137 -1.18 18.73 -15.18
C ALA A 137 -2.47 18.09 -15.72
N ARG A 138 -3.52 18.00 -14.90
CA ARG A 138 -4.86 17.52 -15.30
C ARG A 138 -5.50 18.50 -16.28
N PHE A 139 -5.55 19.78 -15.91
CA PHE A 139 -5.99 20.87 -16.77
C PHE A 139 -5.23 20.88 -18.11
N TYR A 140 -3.90 20.73 -18.05
CA TYR A 140 -3.08 20.85 -19.25
C TYR A 140 -3.28 19.69 -20.22
N VAL A 141 -3.29 18.46 -19.72
CA VAL A 141 -3.64 17.28 -20.51
C VAL A 141 -5.04 17.44 -21.10
N HIS A 142 -6.02 17.85 -20.29
CA HIS A 142 -7.39 18.06 -20.75
C HIS A 142 -7.47 19.08 -21.90
N ARG A 143 -6.75 20.20 -21.80
CA ARG A 143 -6.62 21.17 -22.88
C ARG A 143 -5.98 20.57 -24.15
N LEU A 144 -4.98 19.71 -24.02
CA LEU A 144 -4.38 19.01 -25.18
C LEU A 144 -5.34 18.01 -25.81
N LEU A 145 -6.15 17.32 -24.99
CA LEU A 145 -7.21 16.42 -25.46
C LEU A 145 -8.22 17.16 -26.35
N HIS A 146 -8.52 18.43 -26.08
CA HIS A 146 -9.36 19.25 -26.96
C HIS A 146 -8.61 19.83 -28.17
N LYS A 147 -7.40 20.34 -27.97
CA LYS A 147 -6.69 21.12 -29.00
C LYS A 147 -6.02 20.29 -30.09
N ILE A 148 -5.66 19.04 -29.78
CA ILE A 148 -4.99 18.16 -30.74
C ILE A 148 -6.04 17.20 -31.31
N SER A 149 -6.30 17.29 -32.61
CA SER A 149 -7.33 16.49 -33.28
C SER A 149 -7.18 14.99 -33.03
N PHE A 150 -5.95 14.48 -32.99
CA PHE A 150 -5.68 13.07 -32.68
C PHE A 150 -6.17 12.66 -31.27
N PHE A 151 -6.01 13.51 -30.26
CA PHE A 151 -6.48 13.19 -28.91
C PHE A 151 -7.99 13.47 -28.76
N TRP A 152 -8.49 14.48 -29.47
CA TRP A 152 -9.91 14.84 -29.45
C TRP A 152 -10.82 13.69 -29.88
N VAL A 153 -10.43 12.86 -30.85
CA VAL A 153 -11.25 11.72 -31.29
C VAL A 153 -11.57 10.73 -30.17
N PHE A 154 -10.69 10.62 -29.18
CA PHE A 154 -10.89 9.77 -28.01
C PHE A 154 -11.67 10.52 -26.92
N HIS A 155 -11.31 11.80 -26.69
CA HIS A 155 -11.94 12.59 -25.63
C HIS A 155 -13.39 13.00 -25.95
N LYS A 156 -13.76 13.14 -27.22
CA LYS A 156 -15.14 13.43 -27.63
C LYS A 156 -16.14 12.34 -27.20
N VAL A 157 -15.67 11.13 -26.87
CA VAL A 157 -16.50 10.10 -26.23
C VAL A 157 -17.11 10.64 -24.93
N HIS A 158 -16.33 11.37 -24.13
CA HIS A 158 -16.79 12.04 -22.91
C HIS A 158 -17.84 13.11 -23.21
N HIS A 159 -17.57 13.97 -24.20
CA HIS A 159 -18.49 15.03 -24.61
C HIS A 159 -19.73 14.57 -25.37
N SER A 160 -19.77 13.30 -25.80
CA SER A 160 -20.92 12.77 -26.54
C SER A 160 -22.15 12.51 -25.66
N ALA A 161 -22.03 12.66 -24.33
CA ALA A 161 -23.16 12.52 -23.41
C ALA A 161 -24.26 13.53 -23.73
N ARG A 162 -25.49 13.05 -23.96
CA ARG A 162 -26.67 13.89 -24.24
C ARG A 162 -27.38 14.33 -22.96
N THR A 163 -27.12 13.62 -21.86
CA THR A 163 -27.57 13.93 -20.51
C THR A 163 -26.45 13.63 -19.53
N LEU A 164 -26.30 14.40 -18.47
CA LEU A 164 -25.25 14.21 -17.48
C LEU A 164 -25.80 13.57 -16.19
N ASN A 165 -25.11 12.53 -15.72
CA ASN A 165 -25.33 11.88 -14.44
C ASN A 165 -23.96 11.51 -13.81
N PRO A 166 -23.88 11.17 -12.51
CA PRO A 166 -22.59 10.96 -11.86
C PRO A 166 -21.69 9.91 -12.54
N LEU A 167 -22.27 8.93 -13.25
CA LEU A 167 -21.52 7.90 -13.98
C LEU A 167 -20.98 8.37 -15.33
N THR A 168 -21.41 9.52 -15.86
CA THR A 168 -20.81 10.15 -17.04
C THR A 168 -19.30 10.41 -16.85
N VAL A 169 -18.81 10.50 -15.61
CA VAL A 169 -17.37 10.56 -15.30
C VAL A 169 -16.57 9.37 -15.86
N TYR A 170 -17.22 8.21 -16.04
CA TYR A 170 -16.61 7.00 -16.58
C TYR A 170 -16.83 6.83 -18.08
N ARG A 171 -17.59 7.73 -18.71
CA ARG A 171 -17.78 7.81 -20.16
C ARG A 171 -16.50 8.33 -20.83
N THR A 172 -15.44 7.55 -20.76
CA THR A 172 -14.10 7.91 -21.25
C THR A 172 -13.55 6.77 -22.09
N HIS A 173 -12.68 7.08 -23.05
CA HIS A 173 -12.04 6.04 -23.85
C HIS A 173 -10.80 5.49 -23.10
N PRO A 174 -10.47 4.18 -23.16
CA PRO A 174 -9.32 3.61 -22.45
C PRO A 174 -7.97 4.29 -22.75
N VAL A 175 -7.80 4.80 -23.97
CA VAL A 175 -6.62 5.60 -24.36
C VAL A 175 -6.48 6.85 -23.49
N GLU A 176 -7.59 7.52 -23.17
CA GLU A 176 -7.58 8.64 -22.23
C GLU A 176 -7.16 8.20 -20.83
N GLY A 177 -7.64 7.03 -20.38
CA GLY A 177 -7.20 6.40 -19.13
C GLY A 177 -5.68 6.20 -19.08
N ILE A 178 -5.08 5.66 -20.13
CA ILE A 178 -3.62 5.47 -20.25
C ILE A 178 -2.89 6.82 -20.18
N ILE A 179 -3.36 7.84 -20.91
CA ILE A 179 -2.77 9.18 -20.91
C ILE A 179 -2.77 9.76 -19.49
N PHE A 180 -3.90 9.71 -18.78
CA PHE A 180 -3.99 10.20 -17.41
C PHE A 180 -3.14 9.37 -16.43
N SER A 181 -3.01 8.06 -16.62
CA SER A 181 -2.12 7.21 -15.82
C SER A 181 -0.65 7.58 -16.01
N ILE A 182 -0.19 7.76 -17.24
CA ILE A 182 1.19 8.19 -17.54
C ILE A 182 1.45 9.57 -16.92
N ARG A 183 0.53 10.52 -17.10
CA ARG A 183 0.64 11.86 -16.49
C ARG A 183 0.67 11.79 -14.96
N GLY A 184 -0.13 10.91 -14.34
CA GLY A 184 -0.08 10.66 -12.90
C GLY A 184 1.28 10.12 -12.45
N ALA A 185 1.82 9.13 -13.16
CA ALA A 185 3.13 8.54 -12.88
C ALA A 185 4.28 9.55 -13.05
N LEU A 186 4.22 10.41 -14.07
CA LEU A 186 5.20 11.47 -14.30
C LEU A 186 5.22 12.50 -13.16
N VAL A 187 4.06 13.03 -12.78
CA VAL A 187 3.94 14.01 -11.70
C VAL A 187 4.39 13.41 -10.36
N GLN A 188 3.87 12.22 -10.02
CA GLN A 188 4.21 11.56 -8.76
C GLN A 188 5.67 11.13 -8.72
N GLY A 189 6.18 10.50 -9.77
CA GLY A 189 7.57 10.02 -9.81
C GLY A 189 8.58 11.16 -9.72
N LEU A 190 8.34 12.27 -10.43
CA LEU A 190 9.17 13.48 -10.33
C LEU A 190 9.13 14.04 -8.91
N LEU A 191 7.94 14.25 -8.34
CA LEU A 191 7.81 14.86 -7.03
C LEU A 191 8.39 13.99 -5.93
N ILE A 192 8.13 12.67 -5.96
CA ILE A 192 8.73 11.70 -5.03
C ILE A 192 10.25 11.76 -5.15
N SER A 193 10.81 11.73 -6.36
CA SER A 193 12.26 11.78 -6.54
C SER A 193 12.88 13.05 -5.96
N ILE A 194 12.28 14.22 -6.20
CA ILE A 194 12.75 15.51 -5.67
C ILE A 194 12.64 15.54 -4.14
N PHE A 195 11.50 15.16 -3.59
CA PHE A 195 11.31 15.20 -2.14
C PHE A 195 12.18 14.17 -1.41
N VAL A 196 12.32 12.96 -1.96
CA VAL A 196 13.21 11.94 -1.40
C VAL A 196 14.67 12.41 -1.48
N PHE A 197 15.03 13.06 -2.59
CA PHE A 197 16.36 13.61 -2.77
C PHE A 197 16.65 14.77 -1.80
N LEU A 198 15.69 15.67 -1.55
CA LEU A 198 15.87 16.85 -0.68
C LEU A 198 15.75 16.53 0.81
N PHE A 199 14.72 15.77 1.19
CA PHE A 199 14.32 15.54 2.60
C PHE A 199 14.65 14.14 3.10
N GLY A 200 14.96 13.19 2.21
CA GLY A 200 15.09 11.77 2.55
C GLY A 200 13.76 11.02 2.52
N SER A 201 13.71 9.88 3.20
CA SER A 201 12.67 8.87 2.96
C SER A 201 11.29 9.12 3.58
N GLN A 202 11.02 10.32 4.09
CA GLN A 202 9.79 10.66 4.82
C GLN A 202 8.79 11.39 3.90
N VAL A 203 8.60 10.86 2.70
CA VAL A 203 7.70 11.45 1.71
C VAL A 203 6.43 10.61 1.67
N ASP A 204 5.39 11.08 2.34
CA ASP A 204 4.08 10.44 2.35
C ASP A 204 2.97 11.46 2.07
N LEU A 205 1.86 10.98 1.51
CA LEU A 205 0.65 11.78 1.35
C LEU A 205 -0.15 11.74 2.65
N ILE A 206 -0.73 12.87 3.03
CA ILE A 206 -1.75 12.87 4.08
C ILE A 206 -3.01 12.25 3.50
N THR A 207 -3.53 11.20 4.15
CA THR A 207 -4.71 10.47 3.67
C THR A 207 -5.87 10.46 4.66
N ILE A 208 -7.10 10.46 4.12
CA ILE A 208 -8.37 10.19 4.84
C ILE A 208 -9.03 9.00 4.15
N TYR A 209 -9.37 7.94 4.90
CA TYR A 209 -9.91 6.68 4.34
C TYR A 209 -9.08 6.07 3.19
N SER A 210 -7.76 6.31 3.17
CA SER A 210 -6.81 5.92 2.11
C SER A 210 -6.79 6.79 0.84
N ALA A 211 -7.61 7.82 0.74
CA ALA A 211 -7.51 8.84 -0.31
C ALA A 211 -6.68 10.03 0.17
N ASN A 212 -5.94 10.68 -0.73
CA ASN A 212 -5.26 11.94 -0.43
C ASN A 212 -6.25 12.97 0.13
N ILE A 213 -5.87 13.67 1.21
CA ILE A 213 -6.74 14.60 1.95
C ILE A 213 -7.42 15.63 1.03
N PHE A 214 -6.68 16.23 0.10
CA PHE A 214 -7.23 17.25 -0.80
C PHE A 214 -8.17 16.64 -1.84
N ALA A 215 -7.83 15.46 -2.36
CA ALA A 215 -8.73 14.72 -3.26
C ALA A 215 -10.02 14.31 -2.54
N PHE A 216 -9.92 13.86 -1.29
CA PHE A 216 -11.08 13.51 -0.46
C PHE A 216 -11.98 14.73 -0.23
N ILE A 217 -11.40 15.86 0.19
CA ILE A 217 -12.12 17.12 0.40
C ILE A 217 -12.81 17.58 -0.88
N PHE A 218 -12.11 17.55 -2.02
CA PHE A 218 -12.68 17.93 -3.30
C PHE A 218 -13.86 17.02 -3.72
N ASN A 219 -13.72 15.71 -3.54
CA ASN A 219 -14.78 14.77 -3.89
C ASN A 219 -16.00 14.93 -2.97
N ILE A 220 -15.80 15.02 -1.66
CA ILE A 220 -16.89 15.17 -0.69
C ILE A 220 -17.59 16.53 -0.79
N ALA A 221 -16.88 17.58 -1.23
CA ALA A 221 -17.44 18.90 -1.54
C ALA A 221 -18.33 18.93 -2.81
N GLY A 222 -18.70 17.75 -3.34
CA GLY A 222 -19.67 17.62 -4.41
C GLY A 222 -19.03 17.53 -5.80
N SER A 223 -17.84 16.93 -5.94
CA SER A 223 -17.23 16.80 -7.27
C SER A 223 -18.13 16.04 -8.27
N ASN A 224 -19.01 15.14 -7.82
CA ASN A 224 -19.96 14.44 -8.69
C ASN A 224 -21.02 15.37 -9.30
N LEU A 225 -21.32 16.52 -8.67
CA LEU A 225 -22.33 17.48 -9.11
C LEU A 225 -22.05 18.06 -10.49
N ARG A 226 -20.77 18.09 -10.90
CA ARG A 226 -20.34 18.57 -12.22
C ARG A 226 -20.89 17.74 -13.38
N HIS A 227 -21.23 16.47 -13.13
CA HIS A 227 -21.89 15.59 -14.08
C HIS A 227 -23.29 15.26 -13.54
N THR A 228 -24.12 16.27 -13.34
CA THR A 228 -25.53 16.06 -12.98
C THR A 228 -26.39 16.97 -13.82
N ASN A 229 -27.70 16.76 -13.78
CA ASN A 229 -28.70 17.68 -14.33
C ASN A 229 -28.99 18.87 -13.40
N ILE A 230 -28.22 19.06 -12.32
CA ILE A 230 -28.41 20.14 -11.35
C ILE A 230 -27.40 21.27 -11.62
N GLU A 231 -27.92 22.46 -11.91
CA GLU A 231 -27.14 23.63 -12.28
C GLU A 231 -26.68 24.43 -11.04
N ILE A 232 -25.59 23.98 -10.43
CA ILE A 232 -25.00 24.66 -9.27
C ILE A 232 -23.95 25.65 -9.74
N LYS A 233 -24.23 26.93 -9.53
CA LYS A 233 -23.38 28.06 -9.92
C LYS A 233 -22.72 28.62 -8.66
N TYR A 234 -21.44 28.99 -8.74
CA TYR A 234 -20.80 29.74 -7.67
C TYR A 234 -20.90 31.24 -7.95
N TYR A 235 -20.68 32.06 -6.92
CA TYR A 235 -20.51 33.49 -7.13
C TYR A 235 -19.33 33.77 -8.08
N SER A 236 -19.41 34.84 -8.87
CA SER A 236 -18.43 35.12 -9.93
C SER A 236 -16.97 35.24 -9.46
N PHE A 237 -16.74 35.63 -8.20
CA PHE A 237 -15.38 35.69 -7.66
C PHE A 237 -14.84 34.29 -7.35
N LEU A 238 -15.67 33.38 -6.85
CA LEU A 238 -15.31 31.98 -6.62
C LEU A 238 -15.09 31.26 -7.95
N GLU A 239 -15.90 31.51 -8.97
CA GLU A 239 -15.74 30.92 -10.31
C GLU A 239 -14.45 31.33 -11.04
N LYS A 240 -13.74 32.36 -10.56
CA LYS A 240 -12.40 32.73 -11.03
C LYS A 240 -11.28 31.94 -10.34
N ILE A 241 -11.58 31.28 -9.22
CA ILE A 241 -10.64 30.51 -8.40
C ILE A 241 -10.91 29.01 -8.55
N PHE A 242 -12.16 28.59 -8.35
CA PHE A 242 -12.63 27.21 -8.41
C PHE A 242 -13.61 27.00 -9.56
N ILE A 243 -13.58 25.82 -10.16
CA ILE A 243 -14.57 25.41 -11.16
C ILE A 243 -15.87 25.06 -10.45
N SER A 244 -16.94 25.81 -10.73
CA SER A 244 -18.28 25.44 -10.28
C SER A 244 -18.81 24.22 -11.05
N PRO A 245 -19.74 23.42 -10.48
CA PRO A 245 -20.38 22.34 -11.21
C PRO A 245 -20.95 22.79 -12.56
N TYR A 246 -21.59 23.96 -12.60
CA TYR A 246 -22.14 24.52 -13.83
C TYR A 246 -21.06 25.00 -14.82
N GLN A 247 -19.91 25.52 -14.38
CA GLN A 247 -18.80 25.84 -15.30
C GLN A 247 -18.28 24.62 -16.04
N HIS A 248 -18.23 23.46 -15.37
CA HIS A 248 -17.87 22.20 -16.00
C HIS A 248 -19.00 21.68 -16.92
N GLN A 249 -20.26 21.86 -16.56
CA GLN A 249 -21.39 21.55 -17.45
C GLN A 249 -21.38 22.42 -18.73
N ILE A 250 -21.03 23.71 -18.62
CA ILE A 250 -20.83 24.59 -19.79
C ILE A 250 -19.74 24.04 -20.71
N HIS A 251 -18.65 23.52 -20.15
CA HIS A 251 -17.58 22.89 -20.92
C HIS A 251 -18.06 21.68 -21.75
N HIS A 252 -19.08 20.96 -21.27
CA HIS A 252 -19.77 19.89 -22.01
C HIS A 252 -20.74 20.38 -23.09
N SER A 253 -20.91 21.69 -23.24
CA SER A 253 -21.84 22.26 -24.21
C SER A 253 -21.40 22.03 -25.66
N SER A 254 -22.34 21.61 -26.50
CA SER A 254 -22.21 21.46 -27.95
C SER A 254 -22.27 22.80 -28.70
N LEU A 255 -22.77 23.86 -28.06
CA LEU A 255 -22.86 25.21 -28.65
C LEU A 255 -21.46 25.80 -28.97
N PRO A 256 -21.23 26.33 -30.18
CA PRO A 256 -19.92 26.83 -30.62
C PRO A 256 -19.27 27.86 -29.70
N GLU A 257 -20.06 28.74 -29.07
CA GLU A 257 -19.58 29.79 -28.16
C GLU A 257 -18.96 29.25 -26.86
N HIS A 258 -19.26 28.00 -26.50
CA HIS A 258 -18.75 27.32 -25.30
C HIS A 258 -17.57 26.39 -25.59
N HIS A 259 -17.26 26.14 -26.88
CA HIS A 259 -16.16 25.28 -27.25
C HIS A 259 -14.84 25.80 -26.68
N ASP A 260 -14.00 24.86 -26.26
CA ASP A 260 -12.67 25.15 -25.74
C ASP A 260 -12.62 26.06 -24.50
N LYS A 261 -13.67 26.04 -23.66
CA LYS A 261 -13.76 26.79 -22.41
C LYS A 261 -13.76 25.88 -21.17
N ASN A 262 -13.32 26.42 -20.03
CA ASN A 262 -13.40 25.81 -18.69
C ASN A 262 -12.84 24.38 -18.57
N TYR A 263 -11.57 24.17 -18.92
CA TYR A 263 -10.89 22.87 -18.81
C TYR A 263 -10.52 22.47 -17.38
N GLY A 264 -10.56 23.41 -16.42
CA GLY A 264 -10.15 23.18 -15.04
C GLY A 264 -10.90 22.02 -14.40
N VAL A 265 -10.22 21.34 -13.47
CA VAL A 265 -10.82 20.24 -12.69
C VAL A 265 -11.19 20.74 -11.30
N VAL A 266 -10.24 21.23 -10.53
CA VAL A 266 -10.46 21.92 -9.24
C VAL A 266 -10.42 23.42 -9.45
N PHE A 267 -9.29 23.94 -9.94
CA PHE A 267 -9.05 25.38 -10.05
C PHE A 267 -9.38 25.92 -11.44
N SER A 268 -10.16 27.00 -11.49
CA SER A 268 -10.44 27.75 -12.72
C SER A 268 -9.38 28.84 -12.97
N ILE A 269 -8.44 29.02 -12.04
CA ILE A 269 -7.27 29.90 -12.20
C ILE A 269 -6.50 29.55 -13.48
N TRP A 270 -6.38 28.26 -13.80
CA TRP A 270 -5.71 27.81 -15.01
C TRP A 270 -6.46 28.30 -16.26
N ASP A 271 -7.78 28.19 -16.27
CA ASP A 271 -8.57 28.72 -17.36
C ASP A 271 -8.42 30.24 -17.53
N ASN A 272 -8.30 30.96 -16.42
CA ASN A 272 -8.03 32.40 -16.45
C ASN A 272 -6.65 32.71 -17.08
N ILE A 273 -5.60 32.01 -16.65
CA ILE A 273 -4.21 32.17 -17.14
C ILE A 273 -4.07 31.84 -18.63
N PHE A 274 -4.86 30.90 -19.12
CA PHE A 274 -4.83 30.42 -20.50
C PHE A 274 -5.94 31.00 -21.39
N GLY A 275 -6.77 31.90 -20.87
CA GLY A 275 -7.81 32.61 -21.64
C GLY A 275 -9.01 31.74 -22.03
N THR A 276 -9.25 30.66 -21.30
CA THR A 276 -10.31 29.67 -21.56
C THR A 276 -11.45 29.78 -20.56
N LEU A 277 -11.38 30.71 -19.60
CA LEU A 277 -12.42 30.91 -18.60
C LEU A 277 -13.68 31.56 -19.19
N ILE A 278 -14.84 30.93 -18.96
CA ILE A 278 -16.16 31.55 -19.09
C ILE A 278 -16.92 31.40 -17.77
N LEU A 279 -17.47 32.51 -17.29
CA LEU A 279 -18.26 32.55 -16.04
C LEU A 279 -19.69 32.10 -16.31
N SER A 280 -20.29 31.39 -15.35
CA SER A 280 -21.64 30.83 -15.50
C SER A 280 -22.71 31.88 -15.80
N LYS A 281 -22.56 33.09 -15.22
CA LYS A 281 -23.49 34.20 -15.43
C LYS A 281 -23.54 34.74 -16.87
N LYS A 282 -22.52 34.45 -17.69
CA LYS A 282 -22.45 34.90 -19.09
C LYS A 282 -23.13 33.92 -20.05
N VAL A 283 -23.47 32.72 -19.57
CA VAL A 283 -24.06 31.66 -20.39
C VAL A 283 -25.57 31.66 -20.19
N LYS A 284 -26.31 31.72 -21.30
CA LYS A 284 -27.78 31.74 -21.32
C LYS A 284 -28.37 30.33 -21.38
N GLU A 285 -27.85 29.50 -22.28
CA GLU A 285 -28.30 28.12 -22.49
C GLU A 285 -27.11 27.17 -22.59
N VAL A 286 -27.33 25.89 -22.30
CA VAL A 286 -26.34 24.81 -22.48
C VAL A 286 -27.06 23.67 -23.20
N ARG A 287 -26.44 23.11 -24.24
CA ARG A 287 -26.94 21.92 -24.94
C ARG A 287 -25.86 20.86 -24.91
N TYR A 288 -26.18 19.64 -24.50
CA TYR A 288 -25.21 18.56 -24.40
C TYR A 288 -25.16 17.71 -25.68
N GLY A 289 -24.14 16.86 -25.82
CA GLY A 289 -23.87 16.06 -27.01
C GLY A 289 -22.79 16.69 -27.90
N LEU A 290 -22.62 16.14 -29.11
CA LEU A 290 -21.65 16.69 -30.07
C LEU A 290 -22.31 17.66 -31.05
N PHE A 291 -21.57 18.71 -31.42
CA PHE A 291 -22.00 19.63 -32.48
C PHE A 291 -22.12 18.91 -33.83
N LYS A 292 -23.25 19.12 -34.51
CA LYS A 292 -23.61 18.53 -35.83
C LYS A 292 -23.53 17.00 -35.90
N ASP A 293 -23.82 16.28 -34.81
CA ASP A 293 -23.85 14.82 -34.76
C ASP A 293 -22.62 14.17 -35.42
N SER A 294 -21.44 14.54 -34.94
CA SER A 294 -20.15 14.04 -35.47
C SER A 294 -19.86 12.56 -35.15
N PHE A 295 -20.89 11.82 -34.70
CA PHE A 295 -20.99 10.37 -34.64
C PHE A 295 -22.11 9.89 -35.58
N PRO A 296 -22.00 8.72 -36.23
CA PRO A 296 -23.10 8.15 -37.01
C PRO A 296 -24.40 8.08 -36.20
N GLU A 297 -25.53 8.44 -36.82
CA GLU A 297 -26.85 8.63 -36.18
C GLU A 297 -27.36 7.44 -35.34
N LYS A 298 -26.80 6.24 -35.53
CA LYS A 298 -27.05 5.07 -34.68
C LYS A 298 -25.85 4.81 -33.77
N LEU A 299 -25.80 5.50 -32.63
CA LEU A 299 -24.85 5.18 -31.57
C LEU A 299 -25.11 3.75 -31.06
N SER A 300 -24.24 2.81 -31.43
CA SER A 300 -24.09 1.52 -30.76
C SER A 300 -22.85 1.57 -29.87
N PHE A 301 -22.86 0.86 -28.74
CA PHE A 301 -21.73 0.77 -27.82
C PHE A 301 -20.39 0.44 -28.52
N PHE A 302 -20.47 -0.30 -29.64
CA PHE A 302 -19.34 -0.62 -30.49
C PHE A 302 -18.66 0.62 -31.09
N TYR A 303 -19.44 1.61 -31.52
CA TYR A 303 -18.90 2.83 -32.14
C TYR A 303 -18.16 3.71 -31.13
N LEU A 304 -18.55 3.72 -29.85
CA LEU A 304 -17.86 4.51 -28.82
C LEU A 304 -16.41 4.07 -28.60
N TYR A 305 -16.08 2.79 -28.89
CA TYR A 305 -14.72 2.26 -28.78
C TYR A 305 -13.96 2.25 -30.10
N PHE A 306 -14.56 1.72 -31.17
CA PHE A 306 -13.80 1.44 -32.39
C PHE A 306 -13.75 2.63 -33.36
N TYR A 307 -14.76 3.50 -33.34
CA TYR A 307 -14.79 4.65 -34.25
C TYR A 307 -13.66 5.67 -33.96
N PRO A 308 -13.31 5.99 -32.69
CA PRO A 308 -12.13 6.81 -32.40
C PRO A 308 -10.85 6.29 -33.04
N PHE A 309 -10.62 4.97 -33.08
CA PHE A 309 -9.46 4.38 -33.75
C PHE A 309 -9.51 4.60 -35.27
N TYR A 310 -10.64 4.33 -35.90
CA TYR A 310 -10.81 4.59 -37.34
C TYR A 310 -10.54 6.06 -37.69
N GLU A 311 -11.10 7.00 -36.93
CA GLU A 311 -10.92 8.43 -37.17
C GLU A 311 -9.48 8.88 -36.90
N SER A 312 -8.85 8.39 -35.83
CA SER A 312 -7.45 8.64 -35.55
C SER A 312 -6.54 8.18 -36.70
N PHE A 313 -6.80 7.01 -37.29
CA PHE A 313 -6.07 6.49 -38.44
C PHE A 313 -6.25 7.38 -39.67
N LYS A 314 -7.46 7.87 -39.94
CA LYS A 314 -7.74 8.81 -41.03
C LYS A 314 -7.00 10.14 -40.84
N ILE A 315 -6.98 10.67 -39.62
CA ILE A 315 -6.21 11.87 -39.26
C ILE A 315 -4.72 11.63 -39.50
N MET A 316 -4.17 10.51 -39.03
CA MET A 316 -2.75 10.17 -39.23
C MET A 316 -2.37 10.01 -40.71
N LYS A 317 -3.24 9.38 -41.52
CA LYS A 317 -3.02 9.21 -42.97
C LYS A 317 -2.99 10.56 -43.70
N ASN A 318 -3.83 11.50 -43.29
CA ASN A 318 -3.84 12.87 -43.83
C ASN A 318 -2.67 13.72 -43.32
N ILE A 319 -2.16 13.47 -42.12
CA ILE A 319 -0.98 14.16 -41.54
C ILE A 319 0.32 13.81 -42.27
N LYS A 320 0.42 12.65 -42.93
CA LYS A 320 1.58 12.30 -43.78
C LYS A 320 1.86 13.33 -44.89
N TYR A 321 0.93 14.23 -45.20
CA TYR A 321 1.09 15.36 -46.13
C TYR A 321 1.24 16.75 -45.47
N LYS A 322 1.21 16.86 -44.13
CA LYS A 322 1.20 18.15 -43.39
C LYS A 322 2.05 18.16 -42.11
N LEU A 323 3.19 17.47 -42.10
CA LEU A 323 4.14 17.40 -40.97
C LEU A 323 4.95 18.69 -40.69
N ASN A 324 4.43 19.88 -41.05
CA ASN A 324 5.10 21.17 -40.78
C ASN A 324 4.56 21.93 -39.55
N THR A 325 3.56 21.41 -38.84
CA THR A 325 3.12 22.00 -37.56
C THR A 325 3.58 21.12 -36.40
N PRO A 326 4.71 21.43 -35.74
CA PRO A 326 5.21 20.63 -34.64
C PRO A 326 4.23 20.65 -33.46
N LEU A 327 4.08 19.51 -32.78
CA LEU A 327 3.32 19.34 -31.53
C LEU A 327 3.65 20.45 -30.51
N PHE A 328 4.89 20.92 -30.53
CA PHE A 328 5.42 22.01 -29.72
C PHE A 328 4.69 23.35 -29.86
N LYS A 329 3.99 23.63 -30.98
CA LYS A 329 3.19 24.86 -31.12
C LYS A 329 2.06 24.98 -30.09
N TYR A 330 1.53 23.84 -29.64
CA TYR A 330 0.48 23.79 -28.62
C TYR A 330 1.07 23.76 -27.19
N ILE A 331 2.39 23.57 -27.08
CA ILE A 331 3.12 23.46 -25.81
C ILE A 331 3.84 24.78 -25.49
N ASN A 332 3.27 25.57 -24.58
CA ASN A 332 3.92 26.80 -24.11
C ASN A 332 4.84 26.48 -22.91
N PHE A 333 6.04 25.98 -23.20
CA PHE A 333 7.02 25.61 -22.18
C PHE A 333 7.36 26.76 -21.24
N ALA A 334 7.44 28.00 -21.73
CA ALA A 334 7.73 29.16 -20.89
C ALA A 334 6.65 29.39 -19.81
N LYS A 335 5.36 29.31 -20.18
CA LYS A 335 4.27 29.40 -19.20
C LYS A 335 4.26 28.22 -18.24
N ILE A 336 4.51 26.99 -18.73
CA ILE A 336 4.59 25.80 -17.89
C ILE A 336 5.72 25.95 -16.86
N ILE A 337 6.95 26.18 -17.32
CA ILE A 337 8.12 26.35 -16.46
C ILE A 337 7.88 27.46 -15.44
N ARG A 338 7.36 28.63 -15.86
CA ARG A 338 7.07 29.73 -14.95
C ARG A 338 6.08 29.33 -13.85
N THR A 339 4.99 28.66 -14.18
CA THR A 339 4.01 28.19 -13.18
C THR A 339 4.63 27.18 -12.21
N PHE A 340 5.39 26.21 -12.74
CA PHE A 340 6.11 25.22 -11.92
C PHE A 340 7.11 25.88 -10.97
N THR A 341 7.94 26.80 -11.48
CA THR A 341 8.95 27.51 -10.70
C THR A 341 8.30 28.40 -9.63
N VAL A 342 7.24 29.15 -9.96
CA VAL A 342 6.53 30.00 -8.99
C VAL A 342 5.87 29.18 -7.89
N SER A 343 5.19 28.08 -8.22
CA SER A 343 4.60 27.20 -7.21
C SER A 343 5.68 26.56 -6.33
N PHE A 344 6.77 26.09 -6.90
CA PHE A 344 7.87 25.50 -6.14
C PHE A 344 8.57 26.52 -5.22
N ILE A 345 8.85 27.72 -5.72
CA ILE A 345 9.44 28.83 -4.94
C ILE A 345 8.49 29.28 -3.83
N PHE A 346 7.20 29.50 -4.13
CA PHE A 346 6.22 29.95 -3.13
C PHE A 346 6.12 28.99 -1.93
N PHE A 347 6.15 27.68 -2.17
CA PHE A 347 6.14 26.68 -1.09
C PHE A 347 7.49 26.51 -0.38
N LEU A 348 8.62 26.73 -1.06
CA LEU A 348 9.95 26.78 -0.43
C LEU A 348 10.11 28.00 0.49
N PHE A 349 9.50 29.14 0.18
CA PHE A 349 9.59 30.38 0.96
C PHE A 349 8.55 30.52 2.08
N ILE A 350 7.46 29.73 2.07
CA ILE A 350 6.45 29.70 3.16
C ILE A 350 6.81 28.69 4.27
N SER A 351 7.73 27.75 4.00
CA SER A 351 8.17 26.76 4.99
C SER A 351 8.94 27.28 6.22
N PRO A 352 9.57 28.48 6.26
CA PRO A 352 10.30 28.90 7.46
C PRO A 352 9.40 29.54 8.54
N LEU A 353 8.09 29.66 8.36
CA LEU A 353 7.19 30.26 9.37
C LEU A 353 6.68 29.29 10.45
N ILE A 354 7.08 28.02 10.39
CA ILE A 354 6.86 27.05 11.50
C ILE A 354 8.22 26.56 11.97
N ILE A 355 9.07 27.48 12.42
CA ILE A 355 10.26 27.13 13.19
C ILE A 355 9.87 27.16 14.66
N ASN A 356 9.39 26.01 15.15
CA ASN A 356 9.71 25.61 16.50
C ASN A 356 10.74 24.49 16.40
N LYS A 357 12.00 24.89 16.43
CA LYS A 357 13.13 23.99 16.59
C LYS A 357 13.10 23.45 18.01
N SER A 358 12.25 22.46 18.26
CA SER A 358 12.48 21.55 19.37
C SER A 358 13.55 20.58 18.90
N PHE A 359 14.71 20.57 19.55
CA PHE A 359 15.58 19.40 19.54
C PHE A 359 14.79 18.25 20.17
N SER A 360 14.00 17.58 19.35
CA SER A 360 13.35 16.34 19.75
C SER A 360 14.40 15.26 19.62
N ASN A 361 14.80 14.64 20.74
CA ASN A 361 15.52 13.38 20.73
C ASN A 361 14.65 12.36 19.98
N GLU A 362 14.92 12.12 18.70
CA GLU A 362 14.15 11.19 17.87
C GLU A 362 15.03 10.06 17.31
N ILE A 363 14.49 8.84 17.29
CA ILE A 363 15.14 7.65 16.77
C ILE A 363 14.39 7.20 15.51
N ASN A 364 15.11 6.98 14.41
CA ASN A 364 14.54 6.40 13.20
C ASN A 364 14.73 4.88 13.17
N ILE A 365 13.63 4.15 13.07
CA ILE A 365 13.57 2.69 13.16
C ILE A 365 13.15 2.13 11.81
N TYR A 366 14.00 1.33 11.18
CA TYR A 366 13.63 0.59 9.98
C TYR A 366 13.16 -0.79 10.39
N SER A 367 11.95 -1.16 9.98
CA SER A 367 11.30 -2.36 10.47
C SER A 367 10.67 -3.22 9.38
N HIS A 368 10.89 -4.53 9.50
CA HIS A 368 10.13 -5.54 8.75
C HIS A 368 8.83 -5.97 9.45
N ARG A 369 8.56 -5.46 10.66
CA ARG A 369 7.33 -5.70 11.43
C ARG A 369 6.33 -4.56 11.16
N GLN A 370 5.05 -4.91 11.00
CA GLN A 370 4.01 -3.90 10.76
C GLN A 370 3.90 -2.94 11.96
N PRO A 371 3.67 -1.63 11.74
CA PRO A 371 3.69 -0.62 12.81
C PRO A 371 2.80 -0.97 14.01
N PHE A 372 1.57 -1.46 13.78
CA PHE A 372 0.65 -1.81 14.88
C PHE A 372 1.20 -2.90 15.84
N LEU A 373 2.20 -3.69 15.42
CA LEU A 373 2.85 -4.71 16.27
C LEU A 373 3.99 -4.16 17.12
N ILE A 374 4.47 -2.93 16.84
CA ILE A 374 5.64 -2.30 17.46
C ILE A 374 5.25 -1.02 18.19
N ASN A 375 4.29 -0.25 17.66
CA ASN A 375 3.84 1.02 18.24
C ASN A 375 3.56 0.91 19.75
N PRO A 376 2.90 -0.12 20.30
CA PRO A 376 2.72 -0.22 21.75
C PRO A 376 4.02 -0.20 22.57
N PHE A 377 5.10 -0.78 22.04
CA PHE A 377 6.43 -0.78 22.67
C PHE A 377 7.06 0.61 22.58
N LEU A 378 6.93 1.25 21.42
CA LEU A 378 7.54 2.54 21.16
C LEU A 378 6.81 3.69 21.84
N ASP A 379 5.49 3.61 21.97
CA ASP A 379 4.67 4.54 22.73
C ASP A 379 5.07 4.47 24.21
N LEU A 380 5.27 3.26 24.74
CA LEU A 380 5.76 3.06 26.11
C LEU A 380 7.19 3.60 26.28
N PHE A 381 8.09 3.30 25.35
CA PHE A 381 9.46 3.84 25.35
C PHE A 381 9.46 5.38 25.32
N THR A 382 8.66 5.97 24.43
CA THR A 382 8.52 7.43 24.28
C THR A 382 7.96 8.04 25.56
N LYS A 383 6.98 7.40 26.19
CA LYS A 383 6.39 7.84 27.47
C LYS A 383 7.39 7.82 28.61
N GLU A 384 8.29 6.85 28.66
CA GLU A 384 9.27 6.70 29.75
C GLU A 384 10.52 7.57 29.57
N THR A 385 10.93 7.79 28.33
CA THR A 385 12.22 8.44 28.02
C THR A 385 12.07 9.84 27.45
N GLY A 386 10.87 10.22 26.99
CA GLY A 386 10.64 11.44 26.21
C GLY A 386 11.22 11.39 24.78
N ILE A 387 11.84 10.28 24.38
CA ILE A 387 12.47 10.10 23.06
C ILE A 387 11.41 9.71 22.04
N LYS A 388 11.22 10.51 20.98
CA LYS A 388 10.29 10.19 19.90
C LYS A 388 10.83 9.08 19.01
N THR A 389 9.92 8.33 18.40
CA THR A 389 10.29 7.21 17.53
C THR A 389 9.58 7.35 16.17
N ASN A 390 10.35 7.18 15.10
CA ASN A 390 9.86 7.26 13.72
C ASN A 390 10.07 5.90 13.05
N ILE A 391 9.00 5.22 12.63
CA ILE A 391 9.10 3.90 12.00
C ILE A 391 8.99 4.01 10.47
N VAL A 392 9.92 3.37 9.77
CA VAL A 392 9.82 3.07 8.35
C VAL A 392 9.58 1.57 8.18
N TYR A 393 8.39 1.21 7.69
CA TYR A 393 8.02 -0.19 7.45
C TYR A 393 8.21 -0.58 5.98
N ALA A 394 8.87 -1.71 5.73
CA ALA A 394 8.82 -2.37 4.43
C ALA A 394 8.95 -3.89 4.58
N LYS A 395 8.29 -4.65 3.69
CA LYS A 395 8.29 -6.12 3.73
C LYS A 395 9.61 -6.75 3.24
N LYS A 396 10.33 -6.04 2.38
CA LYS A 396 11.59 -6.45 1.70
C LYS A 396 12.38 -5.18 1.35
N GLY A 397 13.67 -5.32 1.03
CA GLY A 397 14.47 -4.22 0.46
C GLY A 397 15.13 -3.27 1.47
N LEU A 398 14.88 -3.43 2.78
CA LEU A 398 15.45 -2.52 3.80
C LEU A 398 16.97 -2.67 3.96
N ALA A 399 17.53 -3.86 3.70
CA ALA A 399 18.98 -4.06 3.75
C ALA A 399 19.67 -3.38 2.55
N GLU A 400 19.11 -3.53 1.35
CA GLU A 400 19.58 -2.87 0.12
C GLU A 400 19.49 -1.36 0.23
N ARG A 401 18.37 -0.88 0.79
CA ARG A 401 18.18 0.54 1.08
C ARG A 401 19.21 1.06 2.08
N LEU A 402 19.39 0.39 3.21
CA LEU A 402 20.37 0.81 4.21
C LEU A 402 21.80 0.82 3.64
N GLN A 403 22.13 -0.17 2.81
CA GLN A 403 23.39 -0.24 2.09
C GLN A 403 23.56 0.93 1.11
N ALA A 404 22.52 1.27 0.34
CA ALA A 404 22.54 2.38 -0.60
C ALA A 404 22.64 3.75 0.09
N GLU A 405 22.00 3.90 1.25
CA GLU A 405 22.05 5.13 2.05
C GLU A 405 23.44 5.35 2.70
N GLY A 406 24.16 4.28 3.03
CA GLY A 406 25.54 4.34 3.53
C GLY A 406 25.69 5.28 4.74
N ARG A 407 26.71 6.14 4.71
CA ARG A 407 26.97 7.12 5.79
C ARG A 407 25.87 8.16 6.00
N ASN A 408 25.00 8.31 5.00
CA ASN A 408 23.93 9.30 5.02
C ASN A 408 22.61 8.74 5.55
N THR A 409 22.55 7.44 5.90
CA THR A 409 21.32 6.84 6.41
C THR A 409 20.75 7.63 7.59
N PRO A 410 19.43 7.91 7.59
CA PRO A 410 18.76 8.45 8.75
C PRO A 410 18.46 7.34 9.77
N ALA A 411 18.61 6.06 9.40
CA ALA A 411 18.23 4.94 10.26
C ALA A 411 19.18 4.80 11.45
N ASP A 412 18.59 4.58 12.62
CA ASP A 412 19.31 4.38 13.87
C ASP A 412 19.24 2.92 14.35
N VAL A 413 18.07 2.29 14.18
CA VAL A 413 17.80 0.91 14.61
C VAL A 413 17.15 0.11 13.48
N ILE A 414 17.62 -1.13 13.27
CA ILE A 414 16.89 -2.14 12.51
C ILE A 414 16.10 -3.01 13.48
N LEU A 415 14.81 -3.21 13.20
CA LEU A 415 13.98 -4.24 13.84
C LEU A 415 13.48 -5.23 12.78
N THR A 416 13.63 -6.53 13.02
CA THR A 416 13.17 -7.53 12.07
C THR A 416 12.66 -8.80 12.75
N VAL A 417 12.13 -9.69 11.92
CA VAL A 417 11.78 -11.06 12.29
C VAL A 417 12.74 -11.98 11.58
N ASP A 418 13.14 -13.05 12.25
CA ASP A 418 14.00 -14.10 11.70
C ASP A 418 15.48 -13.77 11.68
N ILE A 419 16.25 -14.73 12.20
CA ILE A 419 17.69 -14.63 12.24
C ILE A 419 18.28 -14.54 10.82
N SER A 420 17.68 -15.22 9.84
CA SER A 420 18.16 -15.14 8.45
C SER A 420 18.09 -13.72 7.91
N ARG A 421 17.14 -12.90 8.37
CA ARG A 421 17.06 -11.48 7.97
C ARG A 421 18.09 -10.63 8.69
N LEU A 422 18.31 -10.84 9.99
CA LEU A 422 19.37 -10.14 10.74
C LEU A 422 20.75 -10.45 10.18
N HIS A 423 20.98 -11.72 9.81
CA HIS A 423 22.23 -12.17 9.21
C HIS A 423 22.57 -11.41 7.92
N VAL A 424 21.59 -11.14 7.05
CA VAL A 424 21.81 -10.29 5.86
C VAL A 424 22.37 -8.91 6.21
N TYR A 425 21.96 -8.30 7.32
CA TYR A 425 22.51 -7.02 7.75
C TYR A 425 23.92 -7.16 8.32
N ALA A 426 24.20 -8.25 9.03
CA ALA A 426 25.54 -8.57 9.55
C ALA A 426 26.53 -8.85 8.42
N ASP A 427 26.17 -9.69 7.45
CA ASP A 427 26.98 -10.05 6.28
C ASP A 427 27.32 -8.84 5.42
N LYS A 428 26.35 -7.94 5.24
CA LYS A 428 26.54 -6.67 4.52
C LYS A 428 27.26 -5.61 5.37
N ASN A 429 27.65 -5.93 6.60
CA ASN A 429 28.34 -5.05 7.54
C ASN A 429 27.60 -3.71 7.74
N LEU A 430 26.28 -3.80 7.96
CA LEU A 430 25.35 -2.67 8.08
C LEU A 430 25.02 -2.30 9.53
N LEU A 431 25.43 -3.12 10.50
CA LEU A 431 25.18 -2.92 11.92
C LEU A 431 26.47 -2.52 12.66
N ALA A 432 26.33 -1.70 13.70
CA ALA A 432 27.42 -1.38 14.62
C ALA A 432 27.49 -2.42 15.73
N SER A 433 28.71 -2.76 16.16
CA SER A 433 28.92 -3.47 17.42
C SER A 433 28.51 -2.58 18.59
N VAL A 434 27.79 -3.14 19.56
CA VAL A 434 27.24 -2.43 20.72
C VAL A 434 27.87 -2.98 22.01
N SER A 435 28.41 -2.08 22.83
CA SER A 435 28.85 -2.40 24.19
C SER A 435 27.79 -1.96 25.20
N SER A 436 26.96 -2.89 25.66
CA SER A 436 25.95 -2.65 26.71
C SER A 436 25.88 -3.81 27.68
N GLN A 437 26.14 -3.53 28.96
CA GLN A 437 26.03 -4.51 30.03
C GLN A 437 24.58 -4.99 30.21
N ILE A 438 23.60 -4.10 29.99
CA ILE A 438 22.17 -4.41 30.10
C ILE A 438 21.79 -5.45 29.04
N LEU A 439 22.16 -5.22 27.77
CA LEU A 439 21.87 -6.17 26.69
C LEU A 439 22.56 -7.52 26.91
N THR A 440 23.84 -7.52 27.30
CA THR A 440 24.57 -8.78 27.53
C THR A 440 24.05 -9.57 28.73
N LYS A 441 23.50 -8.89 29.74
CA LYS A 441 22.89 -9.51 30.93
C LYS A 441 21.49 -10.03 30.63
N ASN A 442 20.70 -9.26 29.88
CA ASN A 442 19.31 -9.58 29.59
C ASN A 442 19.14 -10.60 28.46
N ILE A 443 20.13 -10.76 27.57
CA ILE A 443 19.99 -11.56 26.35
C ILE A 443 21.00 -12.71 26.37
N PRO A 444 20.53 -13.97 26.46
CA PRO A 444 21.39 -15.15 26.46
C PRO A 444 22.35 -15.19 25.26
N VAL A 445 23.55 -15.74 25.47
CA VAL A 445 24.62 -15.77 24.45
C VAL A 445 24.21 -16.44 23.14
N HIS A 446 23.34 -17.45 23.19
CA HIS A 446 22.87 -18.17 21.99
C HIS A 446 21.81 -17.39 21.18
N LEU A 447 21.30 -16.26 21.71
CA LEU A 447 20.26 -15.42 21.08
C LEU A 447 20.78 -14.03 20.65
N ARG A 448 22.09 -13.81 20.68
CA ARG A 448 22.75 -12.58 20.21
C ARG A 448 23.98 -12.91 19.37
N SER A 449 24.42 -11.95 18.57
CA SER A 449 25.65 -12.09 17.80
C SER A 449 26.88 -12.18 18.69
N ILE A 450 27.90 -12.92 18.24
CA ILE A 450 29.20 -13.04 18.93
C ILE A 450 29.88 -11.66 19.06
N ASP A 451 29.75 -10.81 18.03
CA ASP A 451 30.36 -9.47 17.94
C ASP A 451 29.43 -8.34 18.44
N ASN A 452 28.31 -8.67 19.08
CA ASN A 452 27.30 -7.72 19.58
C ASN A 452 26.76 -6.72 18.52
N THR A 453 26.69 -7.09 17.25
CA THR A 453 26.05 -6.32 16.19
C THR A 453 24.52 -6.42 16.17
N TRP A 454 23.95 -7.51 16.67
CA TRP A 454 22.51 -7.69 16.79
C TRP A 454 22.11 -8.53 18.01
N PHE A 455 20.86 -8.38 18.42
CA PHE A 455 20.31 -8.97 19.62
C PHE A 455 18.90 -9.51 19.38
N GLY A 456 18.60 -10.70 19.89
CA GLY A 456 17.24 -11.22 19.99
C GLY A 456 16.43 -10.48 21.05
N LEU A 457 15.22 -10.06 20.71
CA LEU A 457 14.32 -9.28 21.56
C LEU A 457 13.06 -10.05 21.96
N SER A 458 12.70 -11.10 21.23
CA SER A 458 11.64 -12.04 21.60
C SER A 458 11.88 -13.40 20.94
N LYS A 459 11.35 -14.46 21.55
CA LYS A 459 11.46 -15.83 21.07
C LYS A 459 10.16 -16.36 20.50
N ARG A 460 10.30 -17.13 19.42
CA ARG A 460 9.23 -17.94 18.86
C ARG A 460 9.68 -19.39 18.71
N ASN A 461 8.86 -20.29 19.23
CA ASN A 461 9.03 -21.73 19.09
C ASN A 461 8.21 -22.23 17.91
N ARG A 462 8.85 -22.99 17.01
CA ARG A 462 8.17 -23.67 15.90
C ARG A 462 7.75 -25.06 16.38
N VAL A 463 6.48 -25.22 16.65
CA VAL A 463 5.88 -26.37 17.36
C VAL A 463 5.07 -27.24 16.39
N ILE A 464 4.65 -28.40 16.89
CA ILE A 464 3.72 -29.28 16.21
C ILE A 464 2.32 -29.02 16.79
N ALA A 465 1.36 -28.68 15.94
CA ALA A 465 -0.06 -28.62 16.29
C ALA A 465 -0.72 -29.95 15.92
N ALA A 466 -1.59 -30.45 16.78
CA ALA A 466 -2.23 -31.75 16.62
C ALA A 466 -3.73 -31.68 16.92
N SER A 467 -4.52 -32.47 16.18
CA SER A 467 -5.96 -32.64 16.44
C SER A 467 -6.18 -33.32 17.80
N VAL A 468 -7.05 -32.73 18.63
CA VAL A 468 -7.46 -33.31 19.92
C VAL A 468 -8.11 -34.69 19.73
N ASP A 469 -8.96 -34.83 18.72
CA ASP A 469 -9.77 -36.05 18.53
C ASP A 469 -9.03 -37.16 17.77
N ARG A 470 -8.10 -36.79 16.89
CA ARG A 470 -7.47 -37.73 15.94
C ARG A 470 -6.03 -38.10 16.27
N VAL A 471 -5.35 -37.33 17.14
CA VAL A 471 -3.97 -37.61 17.55
C VAL A 471 -3.88 -37.78 19.06
N LYS A 472 -3.65 -39.02 19.51
CA LYS A 472 -3.43 -39.31 20.94
C LYS A 472 -2.21 -38.54 21.47
N LYS A 473 -2.37 -37.93 22.65
CA LYS A 473 -1.27 -37.22 23.33
C LYS A 473 -0.06 -38.15 23.53
N GLU A 474 1.14 -37.56 23.52
CA GLU A 474 2.42 -38.25 23.72
C GLU A 474 2.80 -39.27 22.61
N THR A 475 2.07 -39.33 21.50
CA THR A 475 2.42 -40.21 20.35
C THR A 475 3.37 -39.58 19.33
N VAL A 476 3.44 -38.24 19.31
CA VAL A 476 4.45 -37.44 18.59
C VAL A 476 5.28 -36.74 19.65
N LYS A 477 6.58 -37.04 19.69
CA LYS A 477 7.53 -36.50 20.67
C LYS A 477 8.58 -35.60 20.04
N THR A 478 8.98 -35.87 18.80
CA THR A 478 10.09 -35.20 18.13
C THR A 478 9.67 -34.65 16.76
N TYR A 479 10.48 -33.78 16.14
CA TYR A 479 10.29 -33.45 14.72
C TYR A 479 10.52 -34.67 13.83
N GLU A 480 11.45 -35.52 14.25
CA GLU A 480 11.87 -36.75 13.58
C GLU A 480 10.73 -37.79 13.54
N ASP A 481 9.77 -37.76 14.47
CA ASP A 481 8.60 -38.64 14.43
C ASP A 481 7.67 -38.36 13.24
N LEU A 482 7.70 -37.14 12.67
CA LEU A 482 6.81 -36.72 11.59
C LEU A 482 7.01 -37.52 10.29
N ILE A 483 8.17 -38.19 10.14
CA ILE A 483 8.46 -39.01 8.96
C ILE A 483 7.92 -40.44 9.07
N ASN A 484 7.38 -40.82 10.23
CA ASN A 484 6.80 -42.15 10.41
C ASN A 484 5.62 -42.40 9.46
N SER A 485 5.59 -43.57 8.81
CA SER A 485 4.58 -43.94 7.81
C SER A 485 3.14 -43.87 8.32
N LYS A 486 2.90 -43.99 9.63
CA LYS A 486 1.58 -43.85 10.25
C LYS A 486 0.95 -42.45 10.08
N TYR A 487 1.77 -41.45 9.74
CA TYR A 487 1.37 -40.06 9.46
C TYR A 487 1.23 -39.74 7.96
N LYS A 488 1.36 -40.74 7.09
CA LYS A 488 1.20 -40.54 5.64
C LYS A 488 -0.17 -39.94 5.31
N GLY A 489 -0.17 -38.82 4.60
CA GLY A 489 -1.38 -38.10 4.21
C GLY A 489 -2.08 -37.38 5.37
N LYS A 490 -1.41 -37.15 6.51
CA LYS A 490 -2.00 -36.55 7.72
C LYS A 490 -1.35 -35.24 8.15
N ILE A 491 -0.31 -34.78 7.46
CA ILE A 491 0.45 -33.59 7.86
C ILE A 491 0.12 -32.41 6.93
N CYS A 492 -0.17 -31.25 7.51
CA CYS A 492 -0.23 -29.99 6.78
C CYS A 492 1.03 -29.16 7.03
N SER A 493 1.51 -28.52 5.97
CA SER A 493 2.56 -27.51 6.07
C SER A 493 2.28 -26.35 5.12
N ARG A 494 2.82 -25.19 5.45
CA ARG A 494 2.98 -24.10 4.49
C ARG A 494 4.20 -24.38 3.60
N PRO A 495 4.43 -23.61 2.51
CA PRO A 495 5.60 -23.80 1.66
C PRO A 495 6.91 -23.86 2.45
N GLY A 496 7.75 -24.86 2.16
CA GLY A 496 9.06 -25.07 2.79
C GLY A 496 9.97 -23.85 2.66
N SER A 497 9.92 -23.18 1.51
CA SER A 497 10.68 -21.95 1.20
C SER A 497 10.36 -20.74 2.09
N HIS A 498 9.32 -20.82 2.93
CA HIS A 498 9.06 -19.79 3.93
C HIS A 498 10.13 -19.80 5.02
N VAL A 499 10.61 -18.61 5.42
CA VAL A 499 11.73 -18.42 6.37
C VAL A 499 11.64 -19.26 7.65
N TYR A 500 10.43 -19.54 8.14
CA TYR A 500 10.22 -20.37 9.34
C TYR A 500 10.51 -21.86 9.13
N ASN A 501 10.09 -22.43 8.00
CA ASN A 501 10.36 -23.84 7.68
C ASN A 501 11.82 -24.01 7.29
N ARG A 502 12.37 -23.05 6.55
CA ARG A 502 13.81 -23.02 6.24
C ARG A 502 14.67 -22.98 7.52
N ALA A 503 14.35 -22.12 8.48
CA ALA A 503 15.07 -22.07 9.76
C ALA A 503 14.94 -23.36 10.58
N LEU A 504 13.76 -24.01 10.57
CA LEU A 504 13.58 -25.31 11.21
C LEU A 504 14.48 -26.36 10.55
N LEU A 505 14.49 -26.44 9.22
CA LEU A 505 15.33 -27.38 8.49
C LEU A 505 16.81 -27.10 8.71
N SER A 506 17.26 -25.84 8.75
CA SER A 506 18.63 -25.49 9.16
C SER A 506 18.98 -26.07 10.53
N SER A 507 18.06 -26.03 11.49
CA SER A 507 18.30 -26.62 12.82
C SER A 507 18.39 -28.15 12.79
N ILE A 508 17.68 -28.81 11.87
CA ILE A 508 17.76 -30.26 11.66
C ILE A 508 19.09 -30.62 10.98
N ILE A 509 19.57 -29.82 10.01
CA ILE A 509 20.91 -29.97 9.42
C ILE A 509 21.99 -29.85 10.49
N ILE A 510 21.88 -28.89 11.40
CA ILE A 510 22.86 -28.72 12.49
C ILE A 510 22.84 -29.92 13.45
N ALA A 511 21.67 -30.51 13.71
CA ALA A 511 21.53 -31.62 14.66
C ALA A 511 21.91 -32.98 14.06
N HIS A 512 21.62 -33.22 12.78
CA HIS A 512 21.69 -34.55 12.17
C HIS A 512 22.60 -34.63 10.94
N GLY A 513 23.14 -33.50 10.46
CA GLY A 513 23.86 -33.44 9.19
C GLY A 513 22.93 -33.27 7.99
N LYS A 514 23.53 -33.03 6.83
CA LYS A 514 22.82 -32.63 5.62
C LYS A 514 22.04 -33.78 5.00
N GLU A 515 22.64 -34.96 4.95
CA GLU A 515 22.09 -36.16 4.34
C GLU A 515 20.82 -36.61 5.09
N ASP A 516 20.90 -36.71 6.41
CA ASP A 516 19.76 -37.10 7.26
C ASP A 516 18.64 -36.05 7.25
N ALA A 517 18.99 -34.76 7.18
CA ALA A 517 18.01 -33.69 7.04
C ALA A 517 17.30 -33.71 5.67
N GLU A 518 18.02 -34.04 4.58
CA GLU A 518 17.44 -34.20 3.24
C GLU A 518 16.46 -35.39 3.21
N GLU A 519 16.84 -36.52 3.80
CA GLU A 519 15.94 -37.67 3.91
C GLU A 519 14.73 -37.37 4.81
N TRP A 520 14.93 -36.70 5.94
CA TRP A 520 13.83 -36.27 6.80
C TRP A 520 12.84 -35.36 6.05
N ALA A 521 13.34 -34.35 5.32
CA ALA A 521 12.49 -33.42 4.58
C ALA A 521 11.72 -34.14 3.46
N LYS A 522 12.37 -35.06 2.74
CA LYS A 522 11.75 -35.88 1.70
C LYS A 522 10.62 -36.74 2.26
N GLN A 523 10.83 -37.42 3.39
CA GLN A 523 9.81 -38.24 4.01
C GLN A 523 8.69 -37.40 4.63
N LEU A 524 8.99 -36.20 5.15
CA LEU A 524 7.97 -35.26 5.59
C LEU A 524 7.06 -34.85 4.44
N VAL A 525 7.62 -34.51 3.27
CA VAL A 525 6.86 -34.18 2.05
C VAL A 525 5.97 -35.35 1.63
N ASN A 526 6.48 -36.58 1.67
CA ASN A 526 5.71 -37.78 1.37
C ASN A 526 4.53 -38.01 2.34
N ASN A 527 4.61 -37.48 3.57
CA ASN A 527 3.56 -37.58 4.57
C ASN A 527 2.54 -36.43 4.53
N LEU A 528 2.71 -35.44 3.64
CA LEU A 528 1.79 -34.32 3.55
C LEU A 528 0.41 -34.76 3.03
N ALA A 529 -0.65 -34.28 3.69
CA ALA A 529 -2.04 -34.49 3.31
C ALA A 529 -2.43 -33.76 2.02
N ARG A 530 -1.72 -32.66 1.72
CA ARG A 530 -1.98 -31.77 0.59
C ARG A 530 -0.70 -31.01 0.23
N ARG A 531 -0.68 -30.42 -0.97
CA ARG A 531 0.42 -29.54 -1.37
C ARG A 531 0.58 -28.38 -0.39
N PRO A 532 1.82 -27.98 -0.06
CA PRO A 532 2.10 -26.87 0.83
C PRO A 532 1.42 -25.57 0.38
N GLN A 533 0.56 -25.00 1.23
CA GLN A 533 -0.23 -23.81 0.88
C GLN A 533 -0.64 -23.00 2.11
N GLY A 534 -1.00 -21.74 1.92
CA GLY A 534 -1.49 -20.86 2.99
C GLY A 534 -0.42 -20.45 4.01
N ASN A 535 -0.87 -19.94 5.16
CA ASN A 535 0.00 -19.52 6.28
C ASN A 535 -0.24 -20.42 7.52
N ASP A 536 0.48 -20.18 8.62
CA ASP A 536 0.35 -21.00 9.85
C ASP A 536 -1.09 -21.00 10.42
N ARG A 537 -1.86 -19.90 10.29
CA ARG A 537 -3.28 -19.88 10.71
C ARG A 537 -4.13 -20.81 9.83
N SER A 538 -3.83 -20.86 8.53
CA SER A 538 -4.49 -21.78 7.59
C SER A 538 -4.22 -23.25 7.93
N GLN A 539 -3.07 -23.57 8.53
CA GLN A 539 -2.78 -24.95 8.93
C GLN A 539 -3.58 -25.34 10.17
N LEU A 540 -3.70 -24.44 11.14
CA LEU A 540 -4.54 -24.66 12.32
C LEU A 540 -6.02 -24.81 11.92
N LYS A 541 -6.50 -24.00 10.97
CA LYS A 541 -7.84 -24.14 10.40
C LYS A 541 -8.02 -25.50 9.69
N ALA A 542 -7.02 -25.96 8.94
CA ALA A 542 -7.08 -27.24 8.24
C ALA A 542 -7.20 -28.44 9.20
N ILE A 543 -6.56 -28.38 10.37
CA ILE A 543 -6.76 -29.38 11.43
C ILE A 543 -8.22 -29.37 11.90
N TYR A 544 -8.80 -28.20 12.16
CA TYR A 544 -10.21 -28.09 12.54
C TYR A 544 -11.15 -28.64 11.46
N GLN A 545 -10.85 -28.40 10.18
CA GLN A 545 -11.64 -28.87 9.04
C GLN A 545 -11.45 -30.37 8.72
N GLY A 546 -10.57 -31.06 9.42
CA GLY A 546 -10.29 -32.48 9.16
C GLY A 546 -9.45 -32.75 7.91
N GLU A 547 -8.84 -31.72 7.32
CA GLU A 547 -7.98 -31.89 6.13
C GLU A 547 -6.62 -32.51 6.48
N CYS A 548 -6.22 -32.44 7.74
CA CYS A 548 -5.01 -33.06 8.29
C CYS A 548 -5.13 -33.21 9.81
N ASP A 549 -4.22 -33.98 10.40
CA ASP A 549 -4.20 -34.27 11.84
C ASP A 549 -3.07 -33.52 12.56
N LEU A 550 -2.01 -33.20 11.83
CA LEU A 550 -0.79 -32.57 12.34
C LEU A 550 -0.39 -31.37 11.48
N ALA A 551 0.25 -30.37 12.08
CA ALA A 551 0.86 -29.26 11.34
C ALA A 551 2.07 -28.65 12.03
N ILE A 552 3.00 -28.10 11.26
CA ILE A 552 4.17 -27.36 11.77
C ILE A 552 3.88 -25.85 11.75
N ILE A 553 3.87 -25.21 12.92
CA ILE A 553 3.47 -23.80 13.09
C ILE A 553 4.29 -23.07 14.15
N ASN A 554 4.37 -21.74 14.07
CA ASN A 554 4.85 -20.93 15.18
C ASN A 554 3.76 -20.82 16.25
N HIS A 555 4.10 -21.08 17.51
CA HIS A 555 3.13 -21.18 18.60
C HIS A 555 2.27 -19.92 18.80
N TYR A 556 2.79 -18.72 18.52
CA TYR A 556 2.07 -17.47 18.77
C TYR A 556 0.79 -17.35 17.91
N TYR A 557 0.72 -18.05 16.76
CA TYR A 557 -0.50 -18.09 15.96
C TYR A 557 -1.62 -18.83 16.70
N PHE A 558 -1.31 -19.93 17.39
CA PHE A 558 -2.26 -20.62 18.24
C PHE A 558 -2.75 -19.71 19.38
N GLY A 559 -1.84 -19.01 20.06
CA GLY A 559 -2.20 -18.01 21.08
C GLY A 559 -3.15 -16.93 20.55
N LYS A 560 -2.80 -16.30 19.41
CA LYS A 560 -3.62 -15.25 18.78
C LYS A 560 -5.02 -15.73 18.39
N LEU A 561 -5.17 -16.97 17.93
CA LEU A 561 -6.48 -17.53 17.56
C LEU A 561 -7.28 -17.97 18.79
N LYS A 562 -6.61 -18.54 19.80
CA LYS A 562 -7.25 -19.05 21.03
C LYS A 562 -7.88 -17.94 21.85
N TYR A 563 -7.27 -16.76 21.83
CA TYR A 563 -7.74 -15.56 22.53
C TYR A 563 -8.24 -14.48 21.57
N SER A 564 -8.71 -14.86 20.37
CA SER A 564 -9.30 -13.92 19.41
C SER A 564 -10.71 -13.50 19.81
N ASP A 565 -11.09 -12.27 19.50
CA ASP A 565 -12.47 -11.78 19.61
C ASP A 565 -13.42 -12.46 18.60
N ILE A 566 -12.87 -13.15 17.59
CA ILE A 566 -13.65 -13.86 16.57
C ILE A 566 -14.00 -15.26 17.09
N GLU A 567 -15.28 -15.51 17.37
CA GLU A 567 -15.79 -16.78 17.91
C GLU A 567 -15.35 -18.00 17.07
N GLN A 568 -15.43 -17.89 15.74
CA GLN A 568 -15.04 -18.98 14.85
C GLN A 568 -13.56 -19.37 14.98
N GLN A 569 -12.67 -18.41 15.26
CA GLN A 569 -11.24 -18.68 15.47
C GLN A 569 -10.99 -19.39 16.80
N ARG A 570 -11.78 -19.07 17.84
CA ARG A 570 -11.72 -19.76 19.13
C ARG A 570 -12.17 -21.22 19.00
N LYS A 571 -13.27 -21.48 18.28
CA LYS A 571 -13.75 -22.84 17.97
C LYS A 571 -12.69 -23.70 17.27
N TRP A 572 -11.92 -23.12 16.34
CA TRP A 572 -10.81 -23.86 15.71
C TRP A 572 -9.79 -24.33 16.74
N MET A 573 -9.47 -23.49 17.73
CA MET A 573 -8.42 -23.82 18.71
C MET A 573 -8.87 -24.81 19.77
N GLU A 574 -10.19 -24.98 19.99
CA GLU A 574 -10.71 -26.05 20.85
C GLU A 574 -10.38 -27.44 20.31
N SER A 575 -10.28 -27.58 18.98
CA SER A 575 -9.94 -28.84 18.30
C SER A 575 -8.43 -29.12 18.19
N VAL A 576 -7.58 -28.22 18.70
CA VAL A 576 -6.13 -28.27 18.51
C VAL A 576 -5.39 -28.17 19.83
N TYR A 577 -4.35 -28.98 20.01
CA TYR A 577 -3.36 -28.79 21.08
C TYR A 577 -1.94 -28.67 20.52
N LEU A 578 -1.05 -28.08 21.32
CA LEU A 578 0.36 -27.88 20.95
C LEU A 578 1.24 -28.96 21.56
N ILE A 579 2.21 -29.41 20.76
CA ILE A 579 3.30 -30.30 21.15
C ILE A 579 4.59 -29.51 20.98
N PHE A 580 5.35 -29.38 22.06
CA PHE A 580 6.71 -28.86 22.05
C PHE A 580 7.63 -30.08 21.90
N PRO A 581 8.25 -30.30 20.72
CA PRO A 581 8.98 -31.53 20.45
C PRO A 581 10.38 -31.56 21.09
N ASN A 582 11.01 -32.75 21.07
CA ASN A 582 12.39 -33.04 21.50
C ASN A 582 12.64 -32.70 22.98
N GLN A 583 11.75 -33.17 23.86
CA GLN A 583 11.76 -32.82 25.29
C GLN A 583 12.38 -33.88 26.20
N GLU A 584 12.69 -35.07 25.70
CA GLU A 584 13.22 -36.18 26.50
C GLU A 584 14.64 -35.91 26.99
N LYS A 585 15.05 -36.54 28.09
CA LYS A 585 16.42 -36.37 28.61
C LYS A 585 17.44 -36.80 27.55
N GLY A 586 18.32 -35.89 27.13
CA GLY A 586 19.28 -36.10 26.04
C GLY A 586 18.91 -35.46 24.71
N ASP A 587 17.63 -35.09 24.50
CA ASP A 587 17.19 -34.35 23.31
C ASP A 587 17.61 -32.87 23.33
N ARG A 588 17.60 -32.25 22.13
CA ARG A 588 17.99 -30.85 21.91
C ARG A 588 16.99 -29.80 22.39
N GLY A 589 15.71 -30.11 22.57
CA GLY A 589 14.66 -29.11 22.87
C GLY A 589 13.93 -28.60 21.62
N VAL A 590 12.91 -27.77 21.82
CA VAL A 590 12.11 -27.21 20.71
C VAL A 590 12.91 -26.18 19.91
N HIS A 591 12.79 -26.19 18.59
CA HIS A 591 13.42 -25.18 17.73
C HIS A 591 12.93 -23.77 18.08
N VAL A 592 13.88 -22.90 18.36
CA VAL A 592 13.68 -21.48 18.66
C VAL A 592 14.14 -20.61 17.50
N ASN A 593 13.42 -19.53 17.26
CA ASN A 593 13.84 -18.44 16.39
C ASN A 593 13.47 -17.10 17.05
N ILE A 594 14.02 -15.99 16.56
CA ILE A 594 13.95 -14.70 17.23
C ILE A 594 13.31 -13.61 16.39
N SER A 595 12.63 -12.68 17.04
CA SER A 595 12.56 -11.30 16.54
C SER A 595 13.68 -10.53 17.20
N GLY A 596 14.35 -9.65 16.46
CA GLY A 596 15.52 -8.98 16.99
C GLY A 596 15.85 -7.71 16.24
N GLY A 597 16.94 -7.07 16.67
CA GLY A 597 17.37 -5.81 16.12
C GLY A 597 18.84 -5.51 16.37
N GLY A 598 19.31 -4.44 15.76
CA GLY A 598 20.68 -3.97 15.89
C GLY A 598 20.77 -2.47 15.63
N VAL A 599 21.84 -1.87 16.12
CA VAL A 599 22.14 -0.45 15.87
C VAL A 599 22.73 -0.32 14.48
N VAL A 600 22.24 0.61 13.69
CA VAL A 600 22.74 0.87 12.34
C VAL A 600 24.19 1.39 12.41
N LYS A 601 25.07 0.87 11.54
CA LYS A 601 26.51 1.19 11.54
C LYS A 601 26.80 2.69 11.53
N TYR A 602 26.07 3.42 10.68
CA TYR A 602 26.18 4.87 10.50
C TYR A 602 25.06 5.65 11.19
N SER A 603 24.40 5.07 12.21
CA SER A 603 23.44 5.78 13.05
C SER A 603 24.05 7.07 13.60
N LYS A 604 23.26 8.15 13.53
CA LYS A 604 23.63 9.47 14.07
C LYS A 604 23.25 9.57 15.56
N ASN A 605 22.32 8.73 16.01
CA ASN A 605 21.81 8.70 17.38
C ASN A 605 22.14 7.37 18.09
N LYS A 606 23.40 6.91 18.03
CA LYS A 606 23.81 5.59 18.54
C LYS A 606 23.41 5.36 20.01
N ASP A 607 23.61 6.35 20.88
CA ASP A 607 23.27 6.19 22.29
C ASP A 607 21.76 6.02 22.51
N LEU A 608 20.94 6.74 21.73
CA LEU A 608 19.49 6.60 21.78
C LEU A 608 19.05 5.25 21.20
N ALA A 609 19.68 4.81 20.12
CA ALA A 609 19.47 3.50 19.51
C ALA A 609 19.77 2.36 20.48
N ILE A 610 20.88 2.46 21.22
CA ILE A 610 21.24 1.51 22.28
C ILE A 610 20.19 1.52 23.39
N LYS A 611 19.78 2.70 23.88
CA LYS A 611 18.71 2.82 24.89
C LYS A 611 17.41 2.16 24.46
N LEU A 612 17.04 2.25 23.18
CA LEU A 612 15.85 1.57 22.66
C LEU A 612 16.01 0.05 22.72
N LEU A 613 17.15 -0.50 22.31
CA LEU A 613 17.39 -1.95 22.39
C LEU A 613 17.43 -2.43 23.84
N GLU A 614 18.05 -1.65 24.75
CA GLU A 614 18.06 -1.93 26.19
C GLU A 614 16.64 -2.00 26.75
N PHE A 615 15.84 -0.97 26.50
CA PHE A 615 14.42 -0.94 26.88
C PHE A 615 13.65 -2.16 26.36
N LEU A 616 13.87 -2.54 25.09
CA LEU A 616 13.20 -3.70 24.50
C LEU A 616 13.60 -5.02 25.16
N SER A 617 14.75 -5.09 25.84
CA SER A 617 15.23 -6.24 26.61
C SER A 617 14.76 -6.27 28.07
N GLU A 618 14.20 -5.17 28.56
CA GLU A 618 13.78 -5.00 29.96
C GLU A 618 12.39 -5.57 30.24
N ARG A 619 12.09 -5.74 31.53
CA ARG A 619 10.88 -6.42 32.03
C ARG A 619 9.60 -5.93 31.37
N LYS A 620 9.37 -4.62 31.28
CA LYS A 620 8.12 -4.06 30.75
C LYS A 620 7.90 -4.44 29.29
N ALA A 621 8.90 -4.22 28.43
CA ALA A 621 8.82 -4.58 27.01
C ALA A 621 8.75 -6.11 26.83
N GLN A 622 9.52 -6.87 27.59
CA GLN A 622 9.51 -8.34 27.56
C GLN A 622 8.14 -8.93 27.95
N THR A 623 7.46 -8.35 28.95
CA THR A 623 6.08 -8.72 29.28
C THR A 623 5.13 -8.38 28.12
N LEU A 624 5.28 -7.21 27.50
CA LEU A 624 4.43 -6.79 26.38
C LEU A 624 4.53 -7.71 25.16
N TYR A 625 5.71 -8.28 24.87
CA TYR A 625 5.88 -9.31 23.84
C TYR A 625 4.99 -10.53 24.07
N SER A 626 4.85 -10.95 25.33
CA SER A 626 4.03 -12.11 25.69
C SER A 626 2.52 -11.81 25.68
N GLU A 627 2.12 -10.61 26.08
CA GLU A 627 0.70 -10.24 26.21
C GLU A 627 0.05 -9.87 24.87
N ILE A 628 0.76 -9.10 24.04
CA ILE A 628 0.24 -8.61 22.76
C ILE A 628 0.58 -9.57 21.62
N ASN A 629 1.84 -10.01 21.57
CA ASN A 629 2.34 -10.77 20.44
C ASN A 629 2.31 -12.28 20.64
N PHE A 630 2.03 -12.75 21.86
CA PHE A 630 2.12 -14.16 22.25
C PHE A 630 3.51 -14.76 21.95
N GLU A 631 4.57 -13.95 22.04
CA GLU A 631 5.97 -14.39 21.90
C GLU A 631 6.61 -14.55 23.29
N PHE A 632 7.55 -15.49 23.45
CA PHE A 632 8.24 -15.70 24.73
C PHE A 632 9.33 -14.63 24.96
N PRO A 633 9.55 -14.19 26.20
CA PRO A 633 10.62 -13.25 26.52
C PRO A 633 11.99 -13.91 26.31
N VAL A 634 12.95 -13.15 25.77
CA VAL A 634 14.38 -13.54 25.73
C VAL A 634 15.05 -13.40 27.08
N ASN A 635 14.56 -12.48 27.92
CA ASN A 635 15.14 -12.21 29.23
C ASN A 635 14.77 -13.32 30.23
N PRO A 636 15.75 -14.11 30.71
CA PRO A 636 15.48 -15.26 31.57
C PRO A 636 14.88 -14.86 32.93
N ASN A 637 15.04 -13.61 33.34
CA ASN A 637 14.47 -13.08 34.59
C ASN A 637 13.01 -12.63 34.44
N VAL A 638 12.46 -12.62 33.23
CA VAL A 638 11.10 -12.17 32.94
C VAL A 638 10.21 -13.39 32.68
N LYS A 639 9.19 -13.56 33.52
CA LYS A 639 8.16 -14.58 33.29
C LYS A 639 7.25 -14.14 32.12
N PRO A 640 6.83 -15.05 31.24
CA PRO A 640 5.84 -14.74 30.22
C PRO A 640 4.49 -14.41 30.89
N GLY A 641 3.65 -13.61 30.23
CA GLY A 641 2.32 -13.26 30.71
C GLY A 641 1.44 -14.47 30.97
N GLU A 642 0.37 -14.30 31.76
CA GLU A 642 -0.46 -15.38 32.30
C GLU A 642 -0.94 -16.37 31.23
N LYS A 643 -1.37 -15.85 30.07
CA LYS A 643 -1.84 -16.66 28.93
C LYS A 643 -0.81 -17.67 28.45
N LEU A 644 0.46 -17.27 28.31
CA LEU A 644 1.55 -18.17 27.91
C LEU A 644 2.08 -19.00 29.08
N SER A 645 2.09 -18.44 30.30
CA SER A 645 2.46 -19.17 31.52
C SER A 645 1.55 -20.36 31.82
N SER A 646 0.30 -20.34 31.32
CA SER A 646 -0.62 -21.47 31.42
C SER A 646 -0.23 -22.69 30.56
N TRP A 647 0.74 -22.56 29.66
CA TRP A 647 1.19 -23.66 28.80
C TRP A 647 2.24 -24.52 29.50
N LYS A 648 2.33 -25.81 29.11
CA LYS A 648 3.29 -26.77 29.68
C LYS A 648 4.71 -26.21 29.60
N LYS A 649 5.50 -26.32 30.68
CA LYS A 649 6.93 -25.97 30.65
C LYS A 649 7.66 -26.85 29.63
N PHE A 650 8.60 -26.27 28.90
CA PHE A 650 9.39 -26.96 27.89
C PHE A 650 10.85 -26.45 27.91
N ARG A 651 11.75 -27.24 27.35
CA ARG A 651 13.14 -26.90 27.05
C ARG A 651 13.26 -26.43 25.61
N GLU A 652 14.05 -25.39 25.44
CA GLU A 652 14.39 -24.78 24.16
C GLU A 652 15.71 -25.31 23.63
N ASP A 653 15.82 -25.40 22.30
CA ASP A 653 17.10 -25.64 21.64
C ASP A 653 18.02 -24.43 21.80
N ASN A 654 19.19 -24.67 22.40
CA ASN A 654 20.19 -23.66 22.72
C ASN A 654 21.27 -23.53 21.62
N VAL A 655 21.04 -24.10 20.43
CA VAL A 655 21.90 -23.84 19.26
C VAL A 655 22.09 -22.33 19.08
N ASN A 656 23.33 -21.91 18.82
CA ASN A 656 23.59 -20.51 18.54
C ASN A 656 22.79 -20.12 17.30
N ILE A 657 21.88 -19.15 17.46
CA ILE A 657 20.93 -18.78 16.43
C ILE A 657 21.63 -18.34 15.13
N SER A 658 22.85 -17.81 15.21
CA SER A 658 23.66 -17.44 14.02
C SER A 658 23.91 -18.62 13.09
N LYS A 659 24.15 -19.82 13.65
CA LYS A 659 24.35 -21.04 12.85
C LYS A 659 23.11 -21.41 12.03
N ILE A 660 21.91 -21.13 12.54
CA ILE A 660 20.67 -21.37 11.78
C ILE A 660 20.63 -20.53 10.50
N ALA A 661 21.16 -19.30 10.53
CA ALA A 661 21.24 -18.46 9.35
C ALA A 661 22.34 -18.90 8.37
N GLU A 662 23.49 -19.35 8.88
CA GLU A 662 24.58 -19.91 8.07
C GLU A 662 24.09 -21.08 7.19
N PHE A 663 23.33 -22.02 7.78
CA PHE A 663 22.77 -23.18 7.07
C PHE A 663 21.48 -22.90 6.28
N SER A 664 21.02 -21.63 6.21
CA SER A 664 19.75 -21.28 5.54
C SER A 664 19.78 -21.56 4.04
N ASN A 665 20.93 -21.35 3.38
CA ASN A 665 21.08 -21.62 1.96
C ASN A 665 21.03 -23.13 1.67
N GLU A 666 21.73 -23.94 2.45
CA GLU A 666 21.69 -25.40 2.34
C GLU A 666 20.27 -25.95 2.57
N ALA A 667 19.57 -25.42 3.58
CA ALA A 667 18.17 -25.77 3.82
C ALA A 667 17.28 -25.40 2.62
N GLN A 668 17.49 -24.25 1.99
CA GLN A 668 16.74 -23.87 0.78
C GLN A 668 16.99 -24.85 -0.38
N VAL A 669 18.25 -25.25 -0.59
CA VAL A 669 18.60 -26.24 -1.63
C VAL A 669 17.90 -27.58 -1.37
N ILE A 670 17.87 -28.07 -0.13
CA ILE A 670 17.15 -29.30 0.22
C ILE A 670 15.65 -29.13 -0.05
N ILE A 671 15.05 -28.03 0.41
CA ILE A 671 13.62 -27.71 0.20
C ILE A 671 13.25 -27.79 -1.29
N ASP A 672 14.07 -27.17 -2.16
CA ASP A 672 13.82 -27.13 -3.60
C ASP A 672 13.95 -28.52 -4.24
N LYS A 673 14.94 -29.33 -3.80
CA LYS A 673 15.13 -30.71 -4.26
C LYS A 673 13.95 -31.62 -3.92
N VAL A 674 13.45 -31.54 -2.69
CA VAL A 674 12.39 -32.44 -2.19
C VAL A 674 10.98 -31.94 -2.53
N GLY A 675 10.84 -30.72 -3.05
CA GLY A 675 9.57 -30.12 -3.43
C GLY A 675 8.70 -29.71 -2.24
N TRP A 676 9.31 -29.18 -1.17
CA TRP A 676 8.60 -28.71 0.04
C TRP A 676 8.13 -27.24 -0.04
#